data_AF-A0A1I0M1U1-F1
#
_entry.id   AF-A0A1I0M1U1-F1
#
_cell.length_a   1.000
_cell.length_b   1.000
_cell.length_c   1.000
_cell.angle_alpha   90.00
_cell.angle_beta   90.00
_cell.angle_gamma   90.00
#
_symmetry.space_group_name_H-M   'P 1'
#
loop_
_entity.id
_entity.type
_entity.pdbx_description
1 polymer ?
#
loop_
_entity_poly.entity_id
_entity_poly.type
_entity_poly.pdbx_seq_one_letter_code
_entity_poly.pdbx_strand_id
1 'polypeptide(L)'
;MARDEPVRDADSPGKTTSNDERGLLDRRSYLKLAGAAAITAGAGAGAANAAGGDYEVIEARGQTIRISSGETWENKLIELGNGNTITIIAKGTDWTIRNIGFRGTLGATGTAPNSGTVFGIADTGDGTSTLENIFWERGNPSRPSNERPLLMWVDPDHSGHLDVRNVNFGHAGCNGIYGSAPAYNGNGGTVHIDGCYTYDNHHTGLRIGDNGSKITNSVVYKSGSRSASRGIWVWAGNYGSGATIENTHVITNGAGSGIARRNGPSIDMDGVYTDDGSGTDGSPEHFVPDGCPESAEEAASGGSSSPEGGDEREENFPANTLTITGTGDPTEYYVETTDELVADPDAGELETHDEIDGTSATGWVTTSSNVDQFLFDGDLHEVAFAQGSARVEVNGEEIDPDEYNGDDPDLENTLLVDGVGTSGSTRYEFTASGAVEKATVEGASIDDEDAVDGGHVTGAVASWRDGFRFGGDLEELTVDGGATIFVNGERVDPADYGEERPHVLTLVGNGTTANYEITVDGAIETVDGDESADAATIVDEHTVEGSIERGAQRFRFSGALTDVTFLDGSAHVYLDDRRIDPDEYGDQELLPNAIVIDGTDTDGETSYEFAVDGEVITSSYRDASVDGDDEIDGRSVSGSVDDELDAYWFDGDITDFRLHGAASVDVEYNARSN
;
A
#
# COMPACT_ATOMS: atom_id res chain seq x y z
N MET A 1 18.29 -78.44 -31.45
CA MET A 1 18.32 -77.48 -32.58
C MET A 1 19.51 -76.56 -32.36
N ALA A 2 20.22 -76.23 -33.45
CA ALA A 2 21.51 -75.52 -33.65
C ALA A 2 22.05 -74.67 -32.48
N ARG A 3 23.32 -74.82 -32.02
CA ARG A 3 24.63 -74.38 -32.62
C ARG A 3 24.68 -72.83 -32.75
N ASP A 4 25.63 -72.06 -32.21
CA ASP A 4 27.08 -72.24 -32.04
C ASP A 4 27.68 -71.48 -30.82
N GLU A 5 28.91 -71.88 -30.51
CA GLU A 5 29.91 -71.52 -29.49
C GLU A 5 30.82 -70.32 -29.97
N PRO A 6 31.91 -69.88 -29.28
CA PRO A 6 32.12 -68.48 -28.85
C PRO A 6 33.45 -67.83 -29.35
N VAL A 7 33.85 -66.71 -28.72
CA VAL A 7 35.23 -66.15 -28.59
C VAL A 7 35.76 -65.29 -29.75
N ARG A 8 36.22 -64.06 -29.45
CA ARG A 8 37.65 -63.65 -29.48
C ARG A 8 37.87 -62.16 -29.17
N ASP A 9 38.61 -61.93 -28.08
CA ASP A 9 39.53 -60.81 -27.91
C ASP A 9 40.58 -60.80 -29.05
N ALA A 10 40.96 -59.61 -29.49
CA ALA A 10 42.32 -59.08 -29.40
C ALA A 10 42.46 -57.84 -30.30
N ASP A 11 42.74 -56.69 -29.70
CA ASP A 11 43.99 -56.00 -30.02
C ASP A 11 44.45 -55.15 -28.82
N SER A 12 45.70 -55.38 -28.43
CA SER A 12 46.48 -54.60 -27.48
C SER A 12 47.82 -54.36 -28.17
N PRO A 13 48.47 -53.20 -28.01
CA PRO A 13 49.40 -53.13 -26.87
C PRO A 13 49.63 -51.72 -26.27
N GLY A 14 50.05 -51.68 -25.00
CA GLY A 14 51.00 -50.64 -24.55
C GLY A 14 50.74 -49.93 -23.20
N LYS A 15 51.10 -50.60 -22.10
CA LYS A 15 51.87 -50.14 -20.92
C LYS A 15 52.22 -48.62 -20.91
N THR A 16 51.92 -47.85 -19.85
CA THR A 16 52.72 -47.79 -18.60
C THR A 16 52.00 -47.06 -17.46
N THR A 17 52.15 -47.59 -16.24
CA THR A 17 51.92 -46.91 -14.95
C THR A 17 53.02 -45.90 -14.64
N SER A 18 52.68 -44.69 -14.18
CA SER A 18 53.50 -43.94 -13.21
C SER A 18 52.64 -42.89 -12.49
N ASN A 19 52.86 -42.81 -11.18
CA ASN A 19 52.34 -41.83 -10.22
C ASN A 19 52.29 -40.40 -10.78
N ASP A 20 51.30 -39.62 -10.36
CA ASP A 20 51.62 -38.27 -9.89
C ASP A 20 50.62 -37.74 -8.88
N GLU A 21 51.21 -37.03 -7.93
CA GLU A 21 50.74 -36.59 -6.63
C GLU A 21 49.70 -35.47 -6.76
N ARG A 22 48.64 -35.49 -5.94
CA ARG A 22 47.95 -34.26 -5.53
C ARG A 22 48.06 -34.13 -4.03
N GLY A 23 49.08 -33.36 -3.66
CA GLY A 23 49.59 -33.20 -2.31
C GLY A 23 48.54 -32.71 -1.32
N LEU A 24 48.45 -33.45 -0.23
CA LEU A 24 48.05 -32.96 1.07
C LEU A 24 49.07 -31.88 1.48
N LEU A 25 48.62 -30.64 1.69
CA LEU A 25 49.45 -29.62 2.33
C LEU A 25 49.07 -29.57 3.80
N ASP A 26 49.84 -30.32 4.59
CA ASP A 26 49.87 -30.18 6.04
C ASP A 26 50.90 -29.12 6.45
N ARG A 27 50.57 -28.47 7.56
CA ARG A 27 51.00 -27.16 8.05
C ARG A 27 52.48 -27.10 8.38
N ARG A 28 53.18 -26.04 7.95
CA ARG A 28 54.30 -25.45 8.70
C ARG A 28 54.38 -23.92 8.55
N SER A 29 53.97 -23.26 9.63
CA SER A 29 54.54 -22.01 10.17
C SER A 29 54.28 -20.70 9.42
N TYR A 30 53.26 -19.95 9.88
CA TYR A 30 53.35 -18.49 9.94
C TYR A 30 53.07 -18.04 11.37
N LEU A 31 54.15 -17.75 12.09
CA LEU A 31 54.13 -17.00 13.33
C LEU A 31 55.15 -15.87 13.15
N LYS A 32 54.60 -14.65 13.06
CA LYS A 32 55.20 -13.32 13.25
C LYS A 32 56.48 -13.00 12.47
N LEU A 33 56.40 -11.99 11.59
CA LEU A 33 57.15 -10.75 11.82
C LEU A 33 56.64 -9.60 10.95
N ALA A 34 56.38 -8.46 11.60
CA ALA A 34 56.49 -7.17 10.97
C ALA A 34 57.88 -7.03 10.30
N GLY A 35 57.91 -6.56 9.06
CA GLY A 35 59.13 -6.07 8.39
C GLY A 35 59.79 -7.00 7.37
N ALA A 36 59.72 -6.55 6.11
CA ALA A 36 60.67 -6.75 5.00
C ALA A 36 60.81 -8.12 4.28
N ALA A 37 60.13 -8.19 3.12
CA ALA A 37 60.56 -8.68 1.79
C ALA A 37 61.15 -10.10 1.59
N ALA A 38 60.44 -10.94 0.82
CA ALA A 38 60.98 -11.67 -0.34
C ALA A 38 59.85 -12.29 -1.21
N ILE A 39 59.70 -11.78 -2.44
CA ILE A 39 58.86 -12.33 -3.51
C ILE A 39 59.54 -13.58 -4.09
N THR A 40 58.81 -14.69 -4.32
CA THR A 40 59.11 -15.61 -5.43
C THR A 40 57.84 -16.31 -5.92
N ALA A 41 57.60 -16.24 -7.23
CA ALA A 41 56.32 -16.41 -7.91
C ALA A 41 56.09 -17.78 -8.58
N GLY A 42 54.80 -18.10 -8.82
CA GLY A 42 54.29 -18.95 -9.92
C GLY A 42 53.27 -20.02 -9.49
N ALA A 43 52.05 -20.15 -10.03
CA ALA A 43 51.31 -19.42 -11.07
C ALA A 43 49.81 -19.79 -11.00
N GLY A 44 48.90 -18.81 -11.22
CA GLY A 44 47.62 -19.10 -11.91
C GLY A 44 46.27 -18.78 -11.25
N ALA A 45 46.06 -17.59 -10.65
CA ALA A 45 44.75 -16.94 -10.61
C ALA A 45 44.97 -15.41 -10.52
N GLY A 46 44.30 -14.65 -11.40
CA GLY A 46 44.60 -13.24 -11.65
C GLY A 46 44.40 -12.35 -10.43
N ALA A 47 45.46 -11.64 -10.04
CA ALA A 47 45.32 -10.40 -9.29
C ALA A 47 44.78 -9.34 -10.26
N ALA A 48 43.50 -8.99 -10.10
CA ALA A 48 42.91 -7.83 -10.76
C ALA A 48 42.85 -6.68 -9.74
N ASN A 49 43.70 -5.68 -10.00
CA ASN A 49 43.65 -4.29 -9.56
C ASN A 49 43.22 -3.99 -8.12
N ALA A 50 44.22 -3.68 -7.28
CA ALA A 50 44.02 -2.71 -6.20
C ALA A 50 43.71 -1.35 -6.84
N ALA A 51 42.43 -1.04 -6.96
CA ALA A 51 41.92 0.28 -7.29
C ALA A 51 40.79 0.61 -6.31
N GLY A 52 41.13 1.33 -5.23
CA GLY A 52 40.22 2.26 -4.57
C GLY A 52 39.23 1.79 -3.50
N GLY A 53 39.56 0.86 -2.59
CA GLY A 53 38.73 0.60 -1.41
C GLY A 53 39.46 -0.13 -0.27
N ASP A 54 39.06 0.07 0.98
CA ASP A 54 39.66 -0.45 2.23
C ASP A 54 39.49 -1.98 2.46
N TYR A 55 39.23 -2.74 1.39
CA TYR A 55 38.88 -4.17 1.44
C TYR A 55 39.41 -4.97 0.24
N GLU A 56 39.53 -6.29 0.44
CA GLU A 56 39.92 -7.23 -0.62
C GLU A 56 38.70 -7.78 -1.35
N VAL A 57 38.69 -7.72 -2.68
CA VAL A 57 37.64 -8.32 -3.51
C VAL A 57 37.97 -9.77 -3.84
N ILE A 58 37.05 -10.70 -3.55
CA ILE A 58 37.18 -12.13 -3.88
C ILE A 58 36.06 -12.54 -4.84
N GLU A 59 36.45 -12.95 -6.05
CA GLU A 59 35.51 -13.55 -6.99
C GLU A 59 35.17 -15.00 -6.59
N ALA A 60 33.90 -15.27 -6.34
CA ALA A 60 33.41 -16.61 -6.03
C ALA A 60 33.41 -17.50 -7.27
N ARG A 61 33.90 -18.73 -7.12
CA ARG A 61 34.10 -19.73 -8.19
C ARG A 61 33.84 -21.17 -7.70
N GLY A 62 33.23 -21.33 -6.53
CA GLY A 62 33.00 -22.62 -5.85
C GLY A 62 34.07 -23.02 -4.84
N GLN A 63 34.95 -22.10 -4.46
CA GLN A 63 36.05 -22.36 -3.52
C GLN A 63 35.58 -22.50 -2.06
N THR A 64 36.38 -23.19 -1.27
CA THR A 64 36.25 -23.23 0.19
C THR A 64 37.38 -22.46 0.84
N ILE A 65 37.03 -21.48 1.66
CA ILE A 65 37.94 -20.75 2.55
C ILE A 65 37.91 -21.43 3.92
N ARG A 66 39.08 -21.61 4.55
CA ARG A 66 39.19 -22.25 5.87
C ARG A 66 39.89 -21.31 6.84
N ILE A 67 39.22 -20.99 7.95
CA ILE A 67 39.73 -20.14 9.02
C ILE A 67 40.16 -21.04 10.18
N SER A 68 41.39 -20.86 10.65
CA SER A 68 42.01 -21.65 11.72
C SER A 68 41.76 -21.04 13.10
N SER A 69 42.06 -21.79 14.16
CA SER A 69 42.02 -21.24 15.53
C SER A 69 42.91 -20.00 15.67
N GLY A 70 42.43 -18.96 16.35
CA GLY A 70 43.16 -17.71 16.55
C GLY A 70 43.28 -16.81 15.32
N GLU A 71 42.68 -17.18 14.18
CA GLU A 71 42.79 -16.43 12.93
C GLU A 71 41.68 -15.38 12.81
N THR A 72 42.05 -14.19 12.36
CA THR A 72 41.12 -13.13 11.96
C THR A 72 41.05 -13.07 10.44
N TRP A 73 39.85 -13.14 9.87
CA TRP A 73 39.59 -12.98 8.45
C TRP A 73 38.60 -11.85 8.23
N GLU A 74 39.08 -10.77 7.59
CA GLU A 74 38.36 -9.50 7.59
C GLU A 74 38.47 -8.70 6.30
N ASN A 75 37.56 -7.74 6.16
CA ASN A 75 37.49 -6.72 5.12
C ASN A 75 37.48 -7.33 3.71
N LYS A 76 36.40 -8.05 3.40
CA LYS A 76 36.23 -8.75 2.13
C LYS A 76 34.93 -8.35 1.44
N LEU A 77 35.02 -8.04 0.16
CA LEU A 77 33.88 -7.99 -0.73
C LEU A 77 33.86 -9.26 -1.59
N ILE A 78 32.84 -10.09 -1.43
CA ILE A 78 32.71 -11.36 -2.13
C ILE A 78 31.78 -11.20 -3.34
N GLU A 79 32.32 -11.37 -4.54
CA GLU A 79 31.60 -11.23 -5.80
C GLU A 79 31.05 -12.59 -6.27
N LEU A 80 29.74 -12.78 -6.14
CA LEU A 80 29.02 -14.00 -6.55
C LEU A 80 28.60 -13.99 -8.02
N GLY A 81 28.54 -12.82 -8.65
CA GLY A 81 27.96 -12.67 -9.99
C GLY A 81 26.54 -13.26 -10.07
N ASN A 82 26.24 -13.98 -11.16
CA ASN A 82 24.94 -14.60 -11.41
C ASN A 82 24.94 -16.12 -11.17
N GLY A 83 25.32 -16.55 -9.96
CA GLY A 83 25.19 -17.94 -9.54
C GLY A 83 26.49 -18.67 -9.21
N ASN A 84 27.57 -17.97 -8.87
CA ASN A 84 28.75 -18.63 -8.30
C ASN A 84 28.50 -19.00 -6.83
N THR A 85 29.40 -19.82 -6.27
CA THR A 85 29.28 -20.30 -4.89
C THR A 85 30.59 -20.12 -4.13
N ILE A 86 30.52 -20.03 -2.81
CA ILE A 86 31.67 -20.01 -1.91
C ILE A 86 31.25 -20.64 -0.59
N THR A 87 32.20 -21.28 0.10
CA THR A 87 31.98 -21.80 1.45
C THR A 87 33.13 -21.34 2.36
N ILE A 88 32.80 -20.79 3.51
CA ILE A 88 33.72 -20.34 4.54
C ILE A 88 33.54 -21.26 5.75
N ILE A 89 34.62 -21.96 6.12
CA ILE A 89 34.61 -22.92 7.23
C ILE A 89 35.55 -22.44 8.31
N ALA A 90 35.00 -22.08 9.47
CA ALA A 90 35.76 -21.72 10.67
C ALA A 90 35.46 -22.74 11.77
N LYS A 91 36.33 -23.76 11.88
CA LYS A 91 36.24 -24.81 12.90
C LYS A 91 37.56 -24.88 13.64
N GLY A 92 37.52 -24.47 14.90
CA GLY A 92 38.69 -24.20 15.72
C GLY A 92 38.23 -23.47 16.95
N THR A 93 39.05 -22.60 17.52
CA THR A 93 38.66 -21.77 18.67
C THR A 93 39.28 -20.41 18.56
N ASP A 94 38.68 -19.40 19.17
CA ASP A 94 39.19 -18.02 19.21
C ASP A 94 39.44 -17.42 17.81
N TRP A 95 38.60 -17.76 16.83
CA TRP A 95 38.68 -17.19 15.49
C TRP A 95 37.72 -16.01 15.34
N THR A 96 38.03 -15.09 14.44
CA THR A 96 37.20 -13.91 14.13
C THR A 96 36.97 -13.82 12.63
N ILE A 97 35.72 -13.69 12.21
CA ILE A 97 35.33 -13.30 10.85
C ILE A 97 34.60 -11.97 10.96
N ARG A 98 35.02 -10.96 10.21
CA ARG A 98 34.33 -9.67 10.26
C ARG A 98 34.39 -8.86 8.99
N ASN A 99 33.49 -7.90 8.84
CA ASN A 99 33.53 -6.92 7.76
C ASN A 99 33.50 -7.61 6.38
N ILE A 100 32.45 -8.41 6.14
CA ILE A 100 32.31 -9.20 4.92
C ILE A 100 31.01 -8.85 4.22
N GLY A 101 31.11 -8.29 3.01
CA GLY A 101 29.97 -8.06 2.13
C GLY A 101 29.88 -9.07 1.01
N PHE A 102 28.65 -9.41 0.60
CA PHE A 102 28.39 -10.28 -0.55
C PHE A 102 27.60 -9.54 -1.62
N ARG A 103 28.13 -9.50 -2.85
CA ARG A 103 27.45 -8.93 -4.01
C ARG A 103 27.05 -10.01 -5.00
N GLY A 104 25.85 -9.90 -5.54
CA GLY A 104 25.30 -10.81 -6.55
C GLY A 104 24.51 -11.97 -5.96
N THR A 105 24.13 -12.92 -6.83
CA THR A 105 23.20 -14.01 -6.48
C THR A 105 23.95 -15.33 -6.33
N LEU A 106 23.77 -16.04 -5.21
CA LEU A 106 24.38 -17.36 -5.01
C LEU A 106 23.82 -18.43 -5.95
N GLY A 107 24.71 -19.29 -6.44
CA GLY A 107 24.39 -20.49 -7.20
C GLY A 107 23.63 -21.56 -6.44
N ALA A 108 23.13 -22.56 -7.18
CA ALA A 108 22.61 -23.78 -6.59
C ALA A 108 23.77 -24.53 -5.96
N THR A 109 23.71 -24.63 -4.65
CA THR A 109 24.59 -25.46 -3.87
C THR A 109 23.76 -26.72 -3.58
N GLY A 110 24.15 -27.89 -4.13
CA GLY A 110 23.31 -29.08 -4.30
C GLY A 110 22.56 -29.62 -3.06
N THR A 111 21.74 -30.66 -3.27
CA THR A 111 20.80 -31.21 -2.28
C THR A 111 21.38 -31.39 -0.88
N ALA A 112 20.64 -30.88 0.11
CA ALA A 112 20.86 -31.08 1.55
C ALA A 112 21.30 -32.53 1.89
N PRO A 113 22.18 -32.73 2.88
CA PRO A 113 22.38 -31.83 4.01
C PRO A 113 23.63 -30.93 3.98
N ASN A 114 24.60 -31.15 3.08
CA ASN A 114 25.96 -30.61 3.30
C ASN A 114 26.59 -29.87 2.11
N SER A 115 25.82 -29.43 1.13
CA SER A 115 26.37 -28.79 -0.06
C SER A 115 25.74 -27.45 -0.33
N GLY A 116 25.49 -26.61 0.70
CA GLY A 116 24.89 -25.28 0.50
C GLY A 116 24.97 -24.24 1.59
N THR A 117 26.00 -24.34 2.43
CA THR A 117 26.23 -23.40 3.52
C THR A 117 27.28 -22.36 3.11
N VAL A 118 27.00 -21.07 3.32
CA VAL A 118 28.01 -20.01 3.15
C VAL A 118 28.99 -20.07 4.33
N PHE A 119 28.50 -20.00 5.56
CA PHE A 119 29.29 -20.08 6.80
C PHE A 119 29.02 -21.38 7.56
N GLY A 120 29.98 -22.31 7.54
CA GLY A 120 29.96 -23.53 8.37
C GLY A 120 30.92 -23.38 9.55
N ILE A 121 30.40 -23.04 10.73
CA ILE A 121 31.23 -22.49 11.82
C ILE A 121 31.03 -23.20 13.16
N ALA A 122 32.07 -23.21 13.98
CA ALA A 122 32.03 -23.66 15.37
C ALA A 122 33.28 -23.19 16.15
N ASP A 123 33.09 -22.83 17.42
CA ASP A 123 34.15 -22.93 18.42
C ASP A 123 34.16 -24.35 19.04
N THR A 124 35.19 -25.14 18.75
CA THR A 124 35.39 -26.52 19.21
C THR A 124 36.50 -26.64 20.27
N GLY A 125 36.94 -25.52 20.85
CA GLY A 125 38.03 -25.48 21.83
C GLY A 125 37.60 -24.92 23.19
N ASP A 126 36.29 -24.79 23.41
CA ASP A 126 35.68 -24.18 24.60
C ASP A 126 36.04 -22.69 24.79
N GLY A 127 36.46 -22.02 23.70
CA GLY A 127 36.81 -20.60 23.67
C GLY A 127 35.65 -19.71 23.21
N THR A 128 35.96 -18.53 22.69
CA THR A 128 34.97 -17.60 22.14
C THR A 128 35.38 -17.17 20.74
N SER A 129 34.54 -17.48 19.76
CA SER A 129 34.71 -17.03 18.38
C SER A 129 33.67 -15.97 18.01
N THR A 130 33.98 -15.15 17.00
CA THR A 130 33.15 -14.01 16.62
C THR A 130 32.89 -13.99 15.11
N LEU A 131 31.64 -13.75 14.73
CA LEU A 131 31.22 -13.40 13.37
C LEU A 131 30.47 -12.07 13.45
N GLU A 132 31.05 -10.99 12.91
CA GLU A 132 30.48 -9.64 13.07
C GLU A 132 30.49 -8.81 11.78
N ASN A 133 29.56 -7.88 11.64
CA ASN A 133 29.50 -6.92 10.52
C ASN A 133 29.50 -7.63 9.14
N ILE A 134 28.43 -8.38 8.87
CA ILE A 134 28.29 -9.20 7.65
C ILE A 134 27.02 -8.79 6.92
N PHE A 135 27.12 -8.50 5.62
CA PHE A 135 25.97 -8.13 4.80
C PHE A 135 25.70 -9.11 3.67
N TRP A 136 24.44 -9.48 3.50
CA TRP A 136 23.92 -10.28 2.40
C TRP A 136 22.55 -9.78 1.93
N GLU A 137 22.48 -9.26 0.70
CA GLU A 137 21.25 -8.67 0.15
C GLU A 137 20.26 -9.71 -0.43
N ARG A 138 20.75 -10.57 -1.35
CA ARG A 138 19.84 -11.30 -2.26
C ARG A 138 20.24 -12.73 -2.54
N GLY A 139 19.47 -13.66 -1.97
CA GLY A 139 19.39 -15.04 -2.46
C GLY A 139 18.60 -15.15 -3.77
N ASN A 140 18.69 -16.28 -4.49
CA ASN A 140 17.96 -16.47 -5.75
C ASN A 140 16.46 -16.78 -5.51
N PRO A 141 15.52 -15.85 -5.80
CA PRO A 141 14.11 -16.02 -5.47
C PRO A 141 13.37 -16.96 -6.43
N SER A 142 13.95 -17.31 -7.59
CA SER A 142 13.30 -18.21 -8.56
C SER A 142 13.55 -19.69 -8.26
N ARG A 143 14.42 -20.01 -7.31
CA ARG A 143 14.72 -21.40 -6.93
C ARG A 143 13.69 -21.97 -5.95
N PRO A 144 13.42 -23.29 -5.98
CA PRO A 144 12.71 -23.98 -4.90
C PRO A 144 13.41 -23.76 -3.55
N SER A 145 12.64 -23.63 -2.47
CA SER A 145 13.20 -23.33 -1.14
C SER A 145 14.20 -24.37 -0.63
N ASN A 146 14.00 -25.64 -0.97
CA ASN A 146 14.92 -26.73 -0.64
C ASN A 146 16.22 -26.76 -1.47
N GLU A 147 16.38 -25.86 -2.45
CA GLU A 147 17.56 -25.74 -3.32
C GLU A 147 18.34 -24.43 -3.12
N ARG A 148 17.91 -23.63 -2.15
CA ARG A 148 18.51 -22.32 -1.83
C ARG A 148 19.42 -22.44 -0.60
N PRO A 149 20.42 -21.57 -0.46
CA PRO A 149 21.46 -21.71 0.56
C PRO A 149 20.98 -21.49 1.99
N LEU A 150 21.76 -22.08 2.90
CA LEU A 150 21.82 -21.75 4.32
C LEU A 150 22.96 -20.73 4.50
N LEU A 151 22.67 -19.53 5.02
CA LEU A 151 23.73 -18.53 5.15
C LEU A 151 24.70 -18.92 6.27
N MET A 152 24.21 -19.17 7.47
CA MET A 152 25.03 -19.61 8.59
C MET A 152 24.52 -20.90 9.23
N TRP A 153 25.45 -21.83 9.45
CA TRP A 153 25.22 -23.07 10.19
C TRP A 153 26.27 -23.24 11.28
N VAL A 154 25.79 -23.39 12.51
CA VAL A 154 26.62 -23.76 13.66
C VAL A 154 26.68 -25.27 13.75
N ASP A 155 27.89 -25.82 13.64
CA ASP A 155 28.12 -27.26 13.67
C ASP A 155 27.82 -27.84 15.07
N PRO A 156 27.21 -29.04 15.18
CA PRO A 156 27.01 -29.74 16.45
C PRO A 156 28.27 -29.90 17.30
N ASP A 157 29.46 -29.94 16.70
CA ASP A 157 30.72 -30.04 17.44
C ASP A 157 31.05 -28.77 18.25
N HIS A 158 30.33 -27.66 18.06
CA HIS A 158 30.50 -26.43 18.82
C HIS A 158 30.28 -26.67 20.33
N SER A 159 31.33 -26.38 21.11
CA SER A 159 31.37 -26.57 22.56
C SER A 159 31.67 -25.29 23.34
N GLY A 160 32.23 -24.27 22.67
CA GLY A 160 32.51 -22.95 23.26
C GLY A 160 31.35 -21.95 23.19
N HIS A 161 31.70 -20.68 23.00
CA HIS A 161 30.78 -19.57 22.80
C HIS A 161 30.96 -18.97 21.40
N LEU A 162 29.87 -18.55 20.77
CA LEU A 162 29.87 -17.86 19.50
C LEU A 162 29.10 -16.54 19.62
N ASP A 163 29.81 -15.44 19.41
CA ASP A 163 29.25 -14.11 19.26
C ASP A 163 28.92 -13.87 17.78
N VAL A 164 27.65 -13.56 17.49
CA VAL A 164 27.17 -13.17 16.16
C VAL A 164 26.58 -11.77 16.27
N ARG A 165 27.24 -10.78 15.67
CA ARG A 165 26.85 -9.37 15.83
C ARG A 165 26.67 -8.66 14.51
N ASN A 166 25.69 -7.76 14.41
CA ASN A 166 25.61 -6.81 13.30
C ASN A 166 25.61 -7.55 11.95
N VAL A 167 24.75 -8.56 11.85
CA VAL A 167 24.61 -9.39 10.65
C VAL A 167 23.30 -9.05 9.98
N ASN A 168 23.37 -8.65 8.72
CA ASN A 168 22.22 -8.38 7.86
C ASN A 168 22.09 -9.49 6.80
N PHE A 169 21.12 -10.38 7.01
CA PHE A 169 20.91 -11.57 6.16
C PHE A 169 19.54 -11.58 5.51
N GLY A 170 19.51 -11.25 4.23
CA GLY A 170 18.34 -11.26 3.36
C GLY A 170 18.16 -12.51 2.52
N HIS A 171 16.90 -12.89 2.31
CA HIS A 171 16.48 -13.74 1.19
C HIS A 171 17.15 -15.12 1.09
N ALA A 172 17.69 -15.67 2.18
CA ALA A 172 18.14 -17.06 2.20
C ALA A 172 16.93 -17.96 1.92
N GLY A 173 17.11 -19.03 1.16
CA GLY A 173 15.99 -19.94 1.00
C GLY A 173 15.93 -21.09 1.98
N CYS A 174 16.89 -21.15 2.91
CA CYS A 174 16.76 -21.96 4.10
C CYS A 174 16.72 -21.04 5.35
N ASN A 175 17.65 -21.20 6.29
CA ASN A 175 17.71 -20.33 7.46
C ASN A 175 18.68 -19.17 7.19
N GLY A 176 18.45 -18.01 7.81
CA GLY A 176 19.49 -16.97 7.95
C GLY A 176 20.58 -17.49 8.87
N ILE A 177 20.27 -17.61 10.16
CA ILE A 177 21.18 -18.14 11.19
C ILE A 177 20.63 -19.44 11.80
N TYR A 178 21.38 -20.54 11.64
CA TYR A 178 21.07 -21.84 12.24
C TYR A 178 22.05 -22.16 13.37
N GLY A 179 21.73 -21.70 14.58
CA GLY A 179 22.48 -21.91 15.82
C GLY A 179 21.96 -23.00 16.76
N SER A 180 20.85 -23.68 16.46
CA SER A 180 20.24 -24.64 17.41
C SER A 180 20.91 -26.02 17.53
N ALA A 181 21.71 -26.44 16.54
CA ALA A 181 22.25 -27.80 16.48
C ALA A 181 23.11 -28.22 17.70
N PRO A 182 24.01 -27.36 18.23
CA PRO A 182 24.80 -27.67 19.42
C PRO A 182 23.95 -28.08 20.63
N ALA A 183 22.75 -27.52 20.78
CA ALA A 183 21.88 -27.76 21.92
C ALA A 183 21.20 -29.14 21.89
N TYR A 184 20.66 -29.57 20.74
CA TYR A 184 19.80 -30.75 20.67
C TYR A 184 20.52 -32.02 20.18
N ASN A 185 21.63 -31.90 19.44
CA ASN A 185 22.40 -33.05 18.94
C ASN A 185 23.92 -32.83 18.92
N GLY A 186 24.42 -31.85 19.68
CA GLY A 186 25.84 -31.48 19.70
C GLY A 186 26.43 -31.34 21.10
N ASN A 187 27.55 -30.64 21.20
CA ASN A 187 28.38 -30.47 22.40
C ASN A 187 27.93 -29.34 23.33
N GLY A 188 26.80 -28.69 23.05
CA GLY A 188 26.19 -27.72 23.96
C GLY A 188 26.78 -26.32 23.95
N GLY A 189 27.65 -25.99 23.00
CA GLY A 189 28.17 -24.62 22.83
C GLY A 189 27.06 -23.59 22.61
N THR A 190 27.26 -22.39 23.12
CA THR A 190 26.25 -21.32 23.18
C THR A 190 26.41 -20.32 22.05
N VAL A 191 25.30 -19.81 21.53
CA VAL A 191 25.28 -18.78 20.48
C VAL A 191 24.59 -17.54 21.02
N HIS A 192 25.22 -16.38 20.88
CA HIS A 192 24.60 -15.08 21.15
C HIS A 192 24.47 -14.33 19.82
N ILE A 193 23.23 -14.03 19.44
CA ILE A 193 22.88 -13.21 18.29
C ILE A 193 22.49 -11.83 18.81
N ASP A 194 23.20 -10.78 18.41
CA ASP A 194 23.03 -9.42 18.92
C ASP A 194 23.08 -8.39 17.79
N GLY A 195 22.16 -7.43 17.74
CA GLY A 195 22.22 -6.38 16.70
C GLY A 195 22.01 -6.92 15.29
N CYS A 196 21.30 -8.03 15.10
CA CYS A 196 21.21 -8.68 13.79
C CYS A 196 19.86 -8.40 13.10
N TYR A 197 19.91 -8.17 11.79
CA TYR A 197 18.74 -8.05 10.93
C TYR A 197 18.61 -9.28 10.02
N THR A 198 17.44 -9.91 9.99
CA THR A 198 17.16 -10.97 9.02
C THR A 198 15.83 -10.73 8.33
N TYR A 199 15.80 -10.79 7.01
CA TYR A 199 14.60 -10.49 6.24
C TYR A 199 14.33 -11.51 5.13
N ASP A 200 13.07 -11.90 4.96
CA ASP A 200 12.58 -12.76 3.87
C ASP A 200 13.32 -14.09 3.65
N ASN A 201 13.94 -14.58 4.72
CA ASN A 201 14.51 -15.92 4.80
C ASN A 201 13.39 -16.95 4.79
N HIS A 202 13.43 -17.93 3.88
CA HIS A 202 12.29 -18.82 3.67
C HIS A 202 12.02 -19.73 4.90
N HIS A 203 12.99 -20.48 5.44
CA HIS A 203 12.69 -21.46 6.49
C HIS A 203 12.64 -20.87 7.90
N THR A 204 13.61 -20.06 8.29
CA THR A 204 13.64 -19.35 9.59
C THR A 204 14.62 -18.18 9.50
N GLY A 205 14.31 -17.02 10.10
CA GLY A 205 15.28 -15.93 10.26
C GLY A 205 16.39 -16.33 11.21
N LEU A 206 16.03 -16.48 12.49
CA LEU A 206 16.95 -16.79 13.59
C LEU A 206 16.59 -18.10 14.27
N ARG A 207 17.58 -18.97 14.52
CA ARG A 207 17.35 -20.26 15.15
C ARG A 207 18.39 -20.58 16.21
N ILE A 208 17.96 -20.78 17.45
CA ILE A 208 18.82 -21.08 18.61
C ILE A 208 18.31 -22.29 19.42
N GLY A 209 19.12 -22.77 20.36
CA GLY A 209 18.73 -23.79 21.34
C GLY A 209 18.61 -23.23 22.75
N ASP A 210 17.90 -23.92 23.65
CA ASP A 210 17.72 -23.51 25.05
C ASP A 210 18.86 -23.98 25.99
N ASN A 211 20.08 -23.98 25.48
CA ASN A 211 21.30 -24.35 26.19
C ASN A 211 22.05 -23.15 26.80
N GLY A 212 21.38 -22.01 26.97
CA GLY A 212 21.96 -20.73 27.37
C GLY A 212 22.22 -19.78 26.19
N SER A 213 21.74 -20.11 24.99
CA SER A 213 21.86 -19.26 23.79
C SER A 213 20.87 -18.09 23.85
N LYS A 214 21.22 -16.99 23.18
CA LYS A 214 20.52 -15.70 23.29
C LYS A 214 20.27 -15.03 21.94
N ILE A 215 19.18 -14.28 21.86
CA ILE A 215 18.90 -13.29 20.81
C ILE A 215 18.64 -11.95 21.51
N THR A 216 19.35 -10.89 21.16
CA THR A 216 19.19 -9.56 21.73
C THR A 216 19.22 -8.48 20.63
N ASN A 217 18.53 -7.37 20.83
CA ASN A 217 18.63 -6.16 19.97
C ASN A 217 18.53 -6.48 18.47
N SER A 218 17.63 -7.40 18.10
CA SER A 218 17.60 -7.98 16.75
C SER A 218 16.23 -7.82 16.12
N VAL A 219 16.19 -7.79 14.79
CA VAL A 219 14.94 -7.66 14.04
C VAL A 219 14.84 -8.78 13.01
N VAL A 220 13.66 -9.39 12.96
CA VAL A 220 13.30 -10.40 11.96
C VAL A 220 12.10 -9.93 11.18
N TYR A 221 12.30 -9.62 9.90
CA TYR A 221 11.29 -9.09 9.00
C TYR A 221 10.83 -10.11 7.96
N LYS A 222 9.55 -10.05 7.60
CA LYS A 222 8.94 -10.82 6.52
C LYS A 222 8.02 -9.90 5.74
N SER A 223 8.14 -9.86 4.43
CA SER A 223 7.28 -9.05 3.55
C SER A 223 5.85 -9.59 3.36
N GLY A 224 5.50 -10.74 3.94
CA GLY A 224 4.21 -11.40 3.69
C GLY A 224 4.12 -12.19 2.37
N SER A 225 5.04 -11.98 1.43
CA SER A 225 4.98 -12.48 0.04
C SER A 225 5.37 -13.97 -0.18
N ARG A 226 5.79 -14.70 0.87
CA ARG A 226 6.36 -16.07 0.74
C ARG A 226 5.71 -17.11 1.66
N SER A 227 5.39 -18.29 1.12
CA SER A 227 4.71 -19.37 1.83
C SER A 227 5.63 -20.20 2.76
N ALA A 228 5.56 -19.90 4.07
CA ALA A 228 6.22 -20.53 5.26
C ALA A 228 7.76 -20.35 5.34
N SER A 229 8.40 -20.09 6.50
CA SER A 229 8.03 -20.22 7.93
C SER A 229 8.93 -19.36 8.87
N ARG A 230 8.44 -19.15 10.11
CA ARG A 230 9.12 -18.73 11.36
C ARG A 230 10.05 -17.51 11.29
N GLY A 231 9.78 -16.49 12.10
CA GLY A 231 10.80 -15.48 12.41
C GLY A 231 11.93 -16.11 13.24
N ILE A 232 11.58 -16.56 14.45
CA ILE A 232 12.47 -17.22 15.39
C ILE A 232 12.06 -18.67 15.61
N TRP A 233 13.04 -19.58 15.70
CA TRP A 233 12.80 -20.98 16.05
C TRP A 233 13.72 -21.47 17.18
N VAL A 234 13.14 -21.80 18.33
CA VAL A 234 13.88 -22.28 19.50
C VAL A 234 13.68 -23.79 19.69
N TRP A 235 14.78 -24.52 19.88
CA TRP A 235 14.79 -25.97 20.12
C TRP A 235 15.17 -26.31 21.55
N ALA A 236 14.43 -27.25 22.15
CA ALA A 236 14.84 -27.85 23.42
C ALA A 236 16.14 -28.64 23.21
N GLY A 237 17.10 -28.36 24.07
CA GLY A 237 18.42 -28.94 24.14
C GLY A 237 18.58 -29.81 25.38
N ASN A 238 19.76 -30.44 25.47
CA ASN A 238 20.06 -31.41 26.52
C ASN A 238 20.80 -30.80 27.74
N TYR A 239 20.86 -29.47 27.83
CA TYR A 239 21.79 -28.75 28.72
C TYR A 239 21.12 -27.90 29.82
N GLY A 240 19.79 -27.72 29.77
CA GLY A 240 18.98 -27.25 30.92
C GLY A 240 19.07 -25.76 31.31
N SER A 241 19.70 -24.92 30.49
CA SER A 241 19.99 -23.51 30.83
C SER A 241 18.97 -22.48 30.29
N GLY A 242 17.99 -22.90 29.47
CA GLY A 242 17.02 -22.01 28.84
C GLY A 242 17.58 -21.22 27.65
N ALA A 243 16.70 -20.59 26.87
CA ALA A 243 17.04 -19.57 25.88
C ALA A 243 16.59 -18.19 26.38
N THR A 244 17.24 -17.14 25.92
CA THR A 244 16.85 -15.74 26.20
C THR A 244 16.56 -15.01 24.90
N ILE A 245 15.48 -14.23 24.86
CA ILE A 245 15.16 -13.30 23.77
C ILE A 245 14.86 -11.94 24.40
N GLU A 246 15.65 -10.92 24.09
CA GLU A 246 15.49 -9.57 24.68
C GLU A 246 15.49 -8.50 23.58
N ASN A 247 14.70 -7.43 23.76
CA ASN A 247 14.68 -6.26 22.86
C ASN A 247 14.68 -6.67 21.37
N THR A 248 13.72 -7.50 20.96
CA THR A 248 13.73 -8.16 19.65
C THR A 248 12.37 -8.05 18.99
N HIS A 249 12.34 -7.56 17.74
CA HIS A 249 11.11 -7.43 16.96
C HIS A 249 11.01 -8.55 15.92
N VAL A 250 9.86 -9.22 15.86
CA VAL A 250 9.54 -10.17 14.80
C VAL A 250 8.28 -9.76 14.05
N ILE A 251 8.45 -9.34 12.80
CA ILE A 251 7.38 -8.93 11.89
C ILE A 251 7.15 -10.07 10.91
N THR A 252 5.96 -10.66 10.92
CA THR A 252 5.60 -11.76 10.01
C THR A 252 4.74 -11.31 8.84
N ASN A 253 4.02 -10.19 8.96
CA ASN A 253 3.04 -9.71 7.98
C ASN A 253 2.09 -10.84 7.55
N GLY A 254 1.61 -11.62 8.52
CA GLY A 254 0.75 -12.79 8.29
C GLY A 254 1.44 -14.02 7.71
N ALA A 255 2.74 -13.96 7.39
CA ALA A 255 3.51 -15.05 6.80
C ALA A 255 4.30 -15.87 7.85
N GLY A 256 3.62 -16.86 8.44
CA GLY A 256 4.25 -17.89 9.26
C GLY A 256 3.98 -17.76 10.75
N SER A 257 5.03 -17.72 11.57
CA SER A 257 4.91 -17.58 13.03
C SER A 257 6.04 -16.69 13.52
N GLY A 258 5.80 -15.85 14.52
CA GLY A 258 6.81 -15.00 15.13
C GLY A 258 7.86 -15.86 15.80
N ILE A 259 7.50 -16.48 16.94
CA ILE A 259 8.38 -17.33 17.74
C ILE A 259 7.80 -18.75 17.83
N ALA A 260 8.47 -19.68 17.15
CA ALA A 260 8.12 -21.10 17.20
C ALA A 260 9.00 -21.89 18.17
N ARG A 261 8.40 -22.92 18.75
CA ARG A 261 9.01 -23.79 19.76
C ARG A 261 9.11 -25.22 19.25
N ARG A 262 10.24 -25.91 19.48
CA ARG A 262 10.42 -27.34 19.15
C ARG A 262 10.80 -28.15 20.37
N ASN A 263 10.02 -29.20 20.63
CA ASN A 263 10.21 -30.14 21.74
C ASN A 263 10.12 -29.50 23.14
N GLY A 264 9.43 -28.35 23.26
CA GLY A 264 9.16 -27.69 24.54
C GLY A 264 10.38 -27.04 25.22
N PRO A 265 11.07 -26.10 24.54
CA PRO A 265 12.19 -25.38 25.14
C PRO A 265 11.75 -24.46 26.28
N SER A 266 12.67 -24.16 27.20
CA SER A 266 12.51 -23.04 28.15
C SER A 266 12.98 -21.74 27.49
N ILE A 267 12.17 -20.69 27.53
CA ILE A 267 12.49 -19.38 26.94
C ILE A 267 12.14 -18.28 27.94
N ASP A 268 13.08 -17.40 28.20
CA ASP A 268 12.89 -16.12 28.89
C ASP A 268 12.78 -15.00 27.86
N MET A 269 11.79 -14.12 28.01
CA MET A 269 11.49 -13.06 27.03
C MET A 269 11.27 -11.72 27.74
N ASP A 270 11.97 -10.67 27.32
CA ASP A 270 11.83 -9.30 27.83
C ASP A 270 11.91 -8.29 26.67
N GLY A 271 10.94 -7.37 26.57
CA GLY A 271 10.92 -6.38 25.47
C GLY A 271 10.85 -7.00 24.07
N VAL A 272 10.15 -8.11 23.90
CA VAL A 272 10.03 -8.81 22.61
C VAL A 272 8.66 -8.53 22.00
N TYR A 273 8.59 -8.03 20.78
CA TYR A 273 7.33 -7.83 20.07
C TYR A 273 7.20 -8.79 18.89
N THR A 274 6.01 -9.36 18.72
CA THR A 274 5.65 -10.09 17.50
C THR A 274 4.22 -9.76 17.09
N ASP A 275 4.00 -9.56 15.79
CA ASP A 275 2.68 -9.26 15.23
C ASP A 275 1.65 -10.40 15.42
N ASP A 276 2.11 -11.63 15.56
CA ASP A 276 1.27 -12.81 15.85
C ASP A 276 1.00 -13.05 17.36
N GLY A 277 1.49 -12.17 18.24
CA GLY A 277 1.30 -12.27 19.70
C GLY A 277 2.06 -13.41 20.39
N SER A 278 3.04 -14.03 19.73
CA SER A 278 3.91 -15.07 20.32
C SER A 278 5.05 -14.53 21.20
N GLY A 279 5.30 -13.20 21.16
CA GLY A 279 6.21 -12.46 22.02
C GLY A 279 5.60 -11.97 23.33
N THR A 280 5.98 -10.77 23.73
CA THR A 280 5.54 -10.02 24.93
C THR A 280 4.95 -8.66 24.50
N ASP A 281 4.44 -7.87 25.45
CA ASP A 281 3.91 -6.51 25.17
C ASP A 281 5.04 -5.45 25.06
N GLY A 282 6.19 -5.82 24.50
CA GLY A 282 7.36 -4.95 24.34
C GLY A 282 7.26 -4.01 23.15
N SER A 283 8.11 -2.99 23.10
CA SER A 283 8.22 -2.02 21.99
C SER A 283 9.68 -1.91 21.48
N PRO A 284 10.28 -3.00 20.99
CA PRO A 284 11.63 -2.99 20.41
C PRO A 284 11.66 -2.24 19.07
N GLU A 285 12.84 -1.74 18.70
CA GLU A 285 13.13 -1.17 17.37
C GLU A 285 12.70 -2.13 16.25
N HIS A 286 12.18 -1.58 15.14
CA HIS A 286 11.50 -2.36 14.08
C HIS A 286 12.21 -2.31 12.72
N PHE A 287 13.38 -1.68 12.67
CA PHE A 287 14.23 -1.50 11.48
C PHE A 287 15.56 -2.24 11.63
N VAL A 288 16.49 -2.05 10.70
CA VAL A 288 17.85 -2.61 10.79
C VAL A 288 18.50 -2.09 12.08
N PRO A 289 19.03 -2.94 12.97
CA PRO A 289 19.64 -2.47 14.23
C PRO A 289 20.88 -1.61 14.00
N ASP A 290 21.12 -0.64 14.89
CA ASP A 290 22.29 0.23 14.86
C ASP A 290 23.61 -0.54 14.69
N GLY A 291 24.41 -0.12 13.70
CA GLY A 291 25.71 -0.69 13.37
C GLY A 291 25.64 -2.02 12.60
N CYS A 292 24.45 -2.51 12.27
CA CYS A 292 24.27 -3.61 11.33
C CYS A 292 24.39 -3.08 9.89
N PRO A 293 25.26 -3.64 9.04
CA PRO A 293 25.52 -3.08 7.72
C PRO A 293 24.30 -3.23 6.81
N GLU A 294 24.11 -2.28 5.90
CA GLU A 294 23.01 -2.22 4.92
C GLU A 294 23.48 -2.36 3.47
N SER A 295 24.80 -2.41 3.24
CA SER A 295 25.36 -2.77 1.94
C SER A 295 26.59 -3.68 2.02
N ALA A 296 26.91 -4.32 0.89
CA ALA A 296 28.07 -5.20 0.81
C ALA A 296 29.37 -4.39 0.93
N GLU A 297 29.40 -3.18 0.40
CA GLU A 297 30.54 -2.27 0.48
C GLU A 297 30.77 -1.78 1.90
N GLU A 298 29.70 -1.36 2.58
CA GLU A 298 29.74 -0.92 3.98
C GLU A 298 30.30 -2.02 4.87
N ALA A 299 29.72 -3.23 4.80
CA ALA A 299 30.24 -4.38 5.53
C ALA A 299 31.70 -4.65 5.17
N ALA A 300 32.06 -4.68 3.88
CA ALA A 300 33.43 -4.98 3.46
C ALA A 300 34.45 -3.95 3.95
N SER A 301 34.09 -2.67 3.98
CA SER A 301 34.98 -1.59 4.43
C SER A 301 35.25 -1.61 5.93
N GLY A 302 34.36 -2.22 6.71
CA GLY A 302 34.46 -2.22 8.17
C GLY A 302 34.16 -0.87 8.82
N GLY A 303 33.65 0.09 8.04
CA GLY A 303 33.10 1.32 8.57
C GLY A 303 31.78 1.04 9.28
N SER A 304 31.78 1.13 10.60
CA SER A 304 30.69 1.84 11.28
C SER A 304 31.15 3.30 11.31
N SER A 305 30.49 4.21 10.62
CA SER A 305 30.90 5.62 10.61
C SER A 305 30.88 6.15 12.05
N SER A 306 32.06 6.48 12.55
CA SER A 306 32.28 7.23 13.80
C SER A 306 33.48 8.14 13.55
N PRO A 307 33.33 9.47 13.72
CA PRO A 307 34.20 10.43 13.07
C PRO A 307 35.48 10.68 13.89
N GLU A 308 36.64 10.55 13.26
CA GLU A 308 37.85 11.23 13.73
C GLU A 308 37.91 12.63 13.09
N GLY A 309 37.77 13.64 13.95
CA GLY A 309 37.83 15.04 13.56
C GLY A 309 39.20 15.50 13.06
N GLY A 310 39.16 16.46 12.14
CA GLY A 310 40.28 17.26 11.70
C GLY A 310 39.79 18.46 10.91
N ASP A 311 39.79 19.62 11.57
CA ASP A 311 39.54 20.97 11.02
C ASP A 311 40.17 21.18 9.62
N GLU A 312 39.38 21.70 8.69
CA GLU A 312 39.67 22.93 7.92
C GLU A 312 38.40 23.37 7.15
N ARG A 313 37.64 24.32 7.74
CA ARG A 313 36.57 25.05 7.06
C ARG A 313 37.16 26.00 6.02
N GLU A 314 36.83 25.77 4.75
CA GLU A 314 36.50 26.79 3.73
C GLU A 314 36.34 26.06 2.38
N GLU A 315 35.10 25.88 1.88
CA GLU A 315 34.71 26.13 0.48
C GLU A 315 33.17 26.27 0.41
N ASN A 316 32.70 27.51 0.25
CA ASN A 316 31.44 27.92 -0.40
C ASN A 316 30.20 27.00 -0.31
N PHE A 317 29.74 26.63 0.89
CA PHE A 317 28.47 25.94 1.08
C PHE A 317 27.26 26.89 0.93
N PRO A 318 26.09 26.36 0.50
CA PRO A 318 24.86 27.13 0.42
C PRO A 318 24.44 27.76 1.75
N ALA A 319 23.71 28.87 1.68
CA ALA A 319 23.46 29.72 2.87
C ALA A 319 22.25 29.30 3.71
N ASN A 320 21.27 28.62 3.12
CA ASN A 320 20.06 28.21 3.81
C ASN A 320 20.20 26.79 4.36
N THR A 321 19.60 26.52 5.52
CA THR A 321 19.51 25.18 6.10
C THR A 321 18.09 24.65 5.98
N LEU A 322 17.91 23.42 5.51
CA LEU A 322 16.67 22.67 5.58
C LEU A 322 16.86 21.52 6.58
N THR A 323 15.92 21.31 7.49
CA THR A 323 16.00 20.26 8.51
C THR A 323 14.68 19.50 8.58
N ILE A 324 14.74 18.20 8.37
CA ILE A 324 13.60 17.29 8.41
C ILE A 324 13.76 16.42 9.65
N THR A 325 12.89 16.58 10.64
CA THR A 325 12.91 15.81 11.89
C THR A 325 11.73 14.87 11.90
N GLY A 326 11.95 13.57 12.07
CA GLY A 326 10.85 12.62 12.21
C GLY A 326 9.95 12.96 13.39
N THR A 327 8.70 12.50 13.35
CA THR A 327 7.73 12.70 14.45
C THR A 327 7.51 11.42 15.27
N GLY A 328 8.05 10.30 14.80
CA GLY A 328 7.88 8.96 15.41
C GLY A 328 7.21 7.95 14.49
N ASP A 329 6.54 8.42 13.43
CA ASP A 329 6.02 7.57 12.36
C ASP A 329 7.03 7.51 11.19
N PRO A 330 7.26 6.33 10.57
CA PRO A 330 8.10 6.20 9.38
C PRO A 330 7.65 7.14 8.26
N THR A 331 8.47 8.13 7.96
CA THR A 331 8.15 9.17 6.98
C THR A 331 9.15 9.14 5.84
N GLU A 332 8.66 8.85 4.64
CA GLU A 332 9.41 8.98 3.39
C GLU A 332 9.16 10.36 2.84
N TYR A 333 10.22 11.15 2.65
CA TYR A 333 10.12 12.50 2.12
C TYR A 333 10.80 12.63 0.76
N TYR A 334 10.33 13.62 0.00
CA TYR A 334 10.98 14.21 -1.14
C TYR A 334 11.07 15.72 -0.89
N VAL A 335 12.21 16.32 -1.21
CA VAL A 335 12.38 17.77 -1.21
C VAL A 335 13.07 18.24 -2.47
N GLU A 336 12.70 19.41 -2.97
CA GLU A 336 13.33 20.04 -4.13
C GLU A 336 13.56 21.53 -3.88
N THR A 337 14.69 22.04 -4.36
CA THR A 337 15.05 23.47 -4.33
C THR A 337 15.28 24.01 -5.74
N THR A 338 15.18 25.32 -5.92
CA THR A 338 15.38 25.92 -7.25
C THR A 338 16.83 25.93 -7.71
N ASP A 339 17.78 25.93 -6.77
CA ASP A 339 19.23 25.88 -7.01
C ASP A 339 19.88 24.74 -6.19
N GLU A 340 21.20 24.80 -5.97
CA GLU A 340 22.03 23.74 -5.36
C GLU A 340 21.47 23.26 -4.01
N LEU A 341 21.35 21.93 -3.86
CA LEU A 341 21.01 21.21 -2.63
C LEU A 341 22.14 20.24 -2.32
N VAL A 342 22.66 20.26 -1.08
CA VAL A 342 23.70 19.34 -0.61
C VAL A 342 23.41 18.91 0.82
N ALA A 343 23.95 17.76 1.23
CA ALA A 343 23.89 17.33 2.62
C ALA A 343 24.63 18.35 3.51
N ASP A 344 24.11 18.63 4.71
CA ASP A 344 24.83 19.45 5.69
C ASP A 344 25.98 18.63 6.31
N PRO A 345 27.25 18.98 6.02
CA PRO A 345 28.39 18.22 6.53
C PRO A 345 28.56 18.33 8.05
N ASP A 346 27.92 19.29 8.71
CA ASP A 346 28.00 19.51 10.16
C ASP A 346 26.87 18.76 10.93
N ALA A 347 25.90 18.16 10.24
CA ALA A 347 24.68 17.58 10.83
C ALA A 347 24.70 16.07 11.07
N GLY A 348 25.63 15.35 10.45
CA GLY A 348 25.62 13.88 10.38
C GLY A 348 25.73 13.42 8.93
N GLU A 349 26.05 12.14 8.70
CA GLU A 349 25.88 11.56 7.36
C GLU A 349 24.39 11.27 7.19
N LEU A 350 23.82 11.66 6.04
CA LEU A 350 22.49 11.20 5.65
C LEU A 350 22.48 9.68 5.57
N GLU A 351 21.35 9.08 5.92
CA GLU A 351 21.15 7.65 5.90
C GLU A 351 21.27 7.11 4.47
N THR A 352 21.61 5.82 4.30
CA THR A 352 21.90 5.27 2.95
C THR A 352 20.70 5.17 2.01
N HIS A 353 19.49 5.36 2.54
CA HIS A 353 18.25 5.49 1.77
C HIS A 353 17.92 6.94 1.40
N ASP A 354 18.77 7.87 1.81
CA ASP A 354 18.67 9.26 1.41
C ASP A 354 19.55 9.46 0.18
N GLU A 355 18.95 9.99 -0.88
CA GLU A 355 19.62 10.24 -2.14
C GLU A 355 19.43 11.71 -2.49
N ILE A 356 20.53 12.40 -2.75
CA ILE A 356 20.51 13.74 -3.35
C ILE A 356 20.80 13.59 -4.84
N ASP A 357 19.86 13.99 -5.68
CA ASP A 357 20.04 14.10 -7.12
C ASP A 357 19.86 15.57 -7.56
N GLY A 358 21.00 16.24 -7.79
CA GLY A 358 21.04 17.62 -8.25
C GLY A 358 20.49 18.62 -7.23
N THR A 359 19.25 19.07 -7.45
CA THR A 359 18.54 20.05 -6.62
C THR A 359 17.44 19.42 -5.77
N SER A 360 17.35 18.09 -5.76
CA SER A 360 16.33 17.35 -5.03
C SER A 360 16.94 16.28 -4.13
N ALA A 361 16.22 15.92 -3.07
CA ALA A 361 16.58 14.82 -2.19
C ALA A 361 15.35 13.97 -1.84
N THR A 362 15.49 12.66 -1.89
CA THR A 362 14.54 11.71 -1.28
C THR A 362 15.19 11.11 -0.06
N GLY A 363 14.43 10.86 1.00
CA GLY A 363 14.98 10.20 2.19
C GLY A 363 13.93 9.76 3.19
N TRP A 364 14.37 9.25 4.33
CA TRP A 364 13.48 8.70 5.35
C TRP A 364 13.83 9.16 6.77
N VAL A 365 12.86 9.78 7.45
CA VAL A 365 12.93 10.02 8.90
C VAL A 365 11.94 9.11 9.63
N THR A 366 12.46 8.19 10.45
CA THR A 366 11.62 7.09 10.97
C THR A 366 11.34 7.15 12.46
N THR A 367 12.06 7.99 13.20
CA THR A 367 11.86 8.21 14.63
C THR A 367 11.85 9.71 14.95
N SER A 368 11.34 10.08 16.12
CA SER A 368 11.39 11.48 16.59
C SER A 368 12.80 12.04 16.82
N SER A 369 13.82 11.19 16.67
CA SER A 369 15.24 11.53 16.77
C SER A 369 15.99 11.47 15.44
N ASN A 370 15.39 10.94 14.36
CA ASN A 370 15.99 11.05 13.02
C ASN A 370 15.85 12.49 12.55
N VAL A 371 16.97 13.05 12.11
CA VAL A 371 17.09 14.43 11.68
C VAL A 371 17.98 14.45 10.46
N ASP A 372 17.39 14.80 9.33
CA ASP A 372 18.10 14.91 8.06
C ASP A 372 18.26 16.39 7.79
N GLN A 373 19.49 16.83 7.54
CA GLN A 373 19.79 18.24 7.37
C GLN A 373 20.54 18.48 6.07
N PHE A 374 20.07 19.49 5.34
CA PHE A 374 20.57 19.88 4.04
C PHE A 374 20.96 21.36 4.05
N LEU A 375 21.91 21.72 3.20
CA LEU A 375 22.22 23.10 2.84
C LEU A 375 21.74 23.35 1.41
N PHE A 376 21.06 24.49 1.19
CA PHE A 376 20.58 24.85 -0.13
C PHE A 376 20.70 26.34 -0.47
N ASP A 377 20.78 26.62 -1.77
CA ASP A 377 20.70 27.96 -2.37
C ASP A 377 19.37 28.08 -3.14
N GLY A 378 18.95 29.32 -3.43
CA GLY A 378 17.66 29.58 -4.06
C GLY A 378 16.49 29.45 -3.08
N ASP A 379 15.31 29.10 -3.59
CA ASP A 379 14.08 28.91 -2.83
C ASP A 379 13.79 27.41 -2.66
N LEU A 380 13.18 27.04 -1.52
CA LEU A 380 12.59 25.70 -1.34
C LEU A 380 11.36 25.61 -2.24
N HIS A 381 11.30 24.59 -3.10
CA HIS A 381 10.29 24.43 -4.13
C HIS A 381 9.25 23.37 -3.76
N GLU A 382 9.70 22.20 -3.31
CA GLU A 382 8.84 21.07 -2.96
C GLU A 382 9.27 20.41 -1.64
N VAL A 383 8.29 19.97 -0.86
CA VAL A 383 8.39 19.10 0.31
C VAL A 383 7.18 18.17 0.29
N ALA A 384 7.38 16.95 -0.19
CA ALA A 384 6.33 15.94 -0.24
C ALA A 384 6.64 14.78 0.71
N PHE A 385 5.60 14.16 1.27
CA PHE A 385 5.72 12.91 2.01
C PHE A 385 4.99 11.80 1.27
N ALA A 386 5.72 10.83 0.74
CA ALA A 386 5.11 9.64 0.13
C ALA A 386 4.35 8.80 1.17
N GLN A 387 4.78 8.90 2.43
CA GLN A 387 4.07 8.39 3.60
C GLN A 387 4.60 9.06 4.87
N GLY A 388 3.79 9.07 5.93
CA GLY A 388 4.17 9.62 7.24
C GLY A 388 4.06 11.14 7.32
N SER A 389 4.68 11.72 8.34
CA SER A 389 4.80 13.17 8.51
C SER A 389 6.05 13.53 9.32
N ALA A 390 6.74 14.57 8.90
CA ALA A 390 7.94 15.07 9.57
C ALA A 390 7.77 16.54 9.94
N ARG A 391 8.48 16.99 10.98
CA ARG A 391 8.64 18.40 11.30
C ARG A 391 9.72 18.97 10.37
N VAL A 392 9.40 20.01 9.63
CA VAL A 392 10.32 20.62 8.66
C VAL A 392 10.67 22.03 9.10
N GLU A 393 11.96 22.34 9.16
CA GLU A 393 12.46 23.67 9.54
C GLU A 393 13.35 24.23 8.42
N VAL A 394 13.11 25.49 8.03
CA VAL A 394 13.99 26.26 7.15
C VAL A 394 14.66 27.36 7.96
N ASN A 395 15.99 27.41 7.94
CA ASN A 395 16.78 28.34 8.73
C ASN A 395 16.45 28.35 10.24
N GLY A 396 16.00 27.20 10.76
CA GLY A 396 15.59 27.00 12.16
C GLY A 396 14.18 27.53 12.50
N GLU A 397 13.39 27.92 11.50
CA GLU A 397 11.96 28.23 11.64
C GLU A 397 11.13 27.08 11.07
N GLU A 398 10.21 26.55 11.87
CA GLU A 398 9.29 25.48 11.45
C GLU A 398 8.32 26.01 10.40
N ILE A 399 8.21 25.30 9.28
CA ILE A 399 7.34 25.63 8.16
C ILE A 399 6.23 24.59 8.03
N ASP A 400 5.18 24.92 7.29
CA ASP A 400 4.16 23.96 6.87
C ASP A 400 4.59 23.34 5.52
N PRO A 401 4.89 22.03 5.45
CA PRO A 401 5.29 21.37 4.21
C PRO A 401 4.27 21.52 3.08
N ASP A 402 2.98 21.61 3.41
CA ASP A 402 1.88 21.76 2.44
C ASP A 402 1.90 23.14 1.74
N GLU A 403 2.76 24.09 2.14
CA GLU A 403 3.00 25.36 1.40
C GLU A 403 4.05 25.22 0.28
N TYR A 404 4.67 24.03 0.15
CA TYR A 404 5.78 23.75 -0.75
C TYR A 404 5.48 22.48 -1.56
N ASN A 405 4.54 22.52 -2.48
CA ASN A 405 4.10 21.33 -3.24
C ASN A 405 4.75 21.23 -4.63
N GLY A 406 5.87 21.93 -4.87
CA GLY A 406 6.56 21.91 -6.16
C GLY A 406 5.74 22.57 -7.27
N ASP A 407 5.63 21.90 -8.41
CA ASP A 407 4.69 22.23 -9.50
C ASP A 407 3.34 21.49 -9.31
N ASP A 408 3.21 20.65 -8.29
CA ASP A 408 1.95 19.98 -7.96
C ASP A 408 0.96 21.03 -7.45
N PRO A 409 -0.30 21.00 -7.92
CA PRO A 409 -1.27 22.02 -7.55
C PRO A 409 -1.56 21.91 -6.06
N ASP A 410 -1.50 23.04 -5.33
CA ASP A 410 -2.00 23.12 -3.96
C ASP A 410 -3.38 22.45 -3.89
N LEU A 411 -3.51 21.42 -3.06
CA LEU A 411 -4.77 20.72 -2.81
C LEU A 411 -5.32 21.13 -1.44
N GLU A 412 -5.56 22.43 -1.27
CA GLU A 412 -5.88 23.04 0.03
C GLU A 412 -7.23 22.59 0.63
N ASN A 413 -8.08 21.94 -0.16
CA ASN A 413 -9.42 21.53 0.25
C ASN A 413 -9.54 20.01 0.43
N THR A 414 -10.44 19.59 1.31
CA THR A 414 -10.79 18.19 1.55
C THR A 414 -12.27 17.95 1.25
N LEU A 415 -12.59 16.78 0.69
CA LEU A 415 -13.96 16.30 0.49
C LEU A 415 -14.08 14.90 1.11
N LEU A 416 -15.10 14.68 1.94
CA LEU A 416 -15.42 13.39 2.54
C LEU A 416 -16.83 12.97 2.13
N VAL A 417 -16.95 11.76 1.59
CA VAL A 417 -18.22 11.09 1.31
C VAL A 417 -18.49 10.08 2.42
N ASP A 418 -19.38 10.40 3.36
CA ASP A 418 -19.71 9.52 4.50
C ASP A 418 -20.98 8.70 4.23
N GLY A 419 -20.80 7.44 3.81
CA GLY A 419 -21.89 6.48 3.65
C GLY A 419 -22.24 5.71 4.93
N VAL A 420 -21.53 5.91 6.04
CA VAL A 420 -21.74 5.15 7.28
C VAL A 420 -23.16 5.37 7.82
N GLY A 421 -23.89 4.26 8.00
CA GLY A 421 -25.26 4.29 8.51
C GLY A 421 -26.34 4.46 7.44
N THR A 422 -25.96 4.53 6.16
CA THR A 422 -26.88 4.49 5.03
C THR A 422 -27.21 3.05 4.62
N SER A 423 -28.35 2.84 3.96
CA SER A 423 -28.74 1.55 3.40
C SER A 423 -28.67 1.60 1.88
N GLY A 424 -27.98 0.64 1.26
CA GLY A 424 -27.74 0.62 -0.19
C GLY A 424 -26.37 1.19 -0.55
N SER A 425 -26.08 1.28 -1.85
CA SER A 425 -24.93 2.00 -2.39
C SER A 425 -25.34 3.42 -2.74
N THR A 426 -24.51 4.39 -2.40
CA THR A 426 -24.59 5.79 -2.82
C THR A 426 -23.51 6.05 -3.86
N ARG A 427 -23.85 6.57 -5.03
CA ARG A 427 -22.90 7.03 -6.04
C ARG A 427 -22.65 8.51 -5.86
N TYR A 428 -21.46 8.98 -6.20
CA TYR A 428 -21.15 10.40 -6.18
C TYR A 428 -20.27 10.77 -7.37
N GLU A 429 -20.36 12.03 -7.76
CA GLU A 429 -19.58 12.65 -8.81
C GLU A 429 -19.29 14.10 -8.43
N PHE A 430 -18.07 14.59 -8.64
CA PHE A 430 -17.77 15.99 -8.39
C PHE A 430 -16.67 16.53 -9.30
N THR A 431 -16.67 17.84 -9.49
CA THR A 431 -15.66 18.57 -10.28
C THR A 431 -15.07 19.69 -9.42
N ALA A 432 -13.75 19.74 -9.32
CA ALA A 432 -13.00 20.86 -8.76
C ALA A 432 -12.29 21.65 -9.87
N SER A 433 -12.12 22.95 -9.65
CA SER A 433 -11.40 23.83 -10.57
C SER A 433 -9.89 23.53 -10.65
N GLY A 434 -9.33 22.90 -9.61
CA GLY A 434 -7.96 22.38 -9.55
C GLY A 434 -7.90 20.85 -9.66
N ALA A 435 -6.72 20.27 -9.45
CA ALA A 435 -6.58 18.82 -9.46
C ALA A 435 -7.21 18.18 -8.22
N VAL A 436 -7.45 16.87 -8.30
CA VAL A 436 -8.03 16.07 -7.21
C VAL A 436 -7.21 14.81 -7.00
N GLU A 437 -7.07 14.37 -5.75
CA GLU A 437 -6.44 13.11 -5.37
C GLU A 437 -7.24 12.37 -4.29
N LYS A 438 -7.16 11.04 -4.28
CA LYS A 438 -7.77 10.19 -3.24
C LYS A 438 -6.99 10.34 -1.94
N ALA A 439 -7.70 10.41 -0.82
CA ALA A 439 -7.10 10.65 0.49
C ALA A 439 -7.82 9.90 1.61
N THR A 440 -7.10 9.61 2.69
CA THR A 440 -7.65 8.90 3.87
C THR A 440 -8.30 9.86 4.89
N VAL A 441 -8.92 10.94 4.42
CA VAL A 441 -9.59 11.99 5.24
C VAL A 441 -10.53 11.34 6.25
N GLU A 442 -10.40 11.69 7.55
CA GLU A 442 -11.27 11.16 8.63
C GLU A 442 -11.36 9.62 8.67
N GLY A 443 -10.29 8.93 8.25
CA GLY A 443 -10.22 7.46 8.21
C GLY A 443 -10.98 6.82 7.06
N ALA A 444 -11.26 7.57 5.99
CA ALA A 444 -11.80 7.05 4.74
C ALA A 444 -10.86 6.03 4.08
N SER A 445 -11.44 5.07 3.37
CA SER A 445 -10.71 4.11 2.56
C SER A 445 -10.27 4.75 1.24
N ILE A 446 -9.09 4.36 0.76
CA ILE A 446 -8.74 4.54 -0.66
C ILE A 446 -9.31 3.33 -1.39
N ASP A 447 -10.30 3.56 -2.25
CA ASP A 447 -10.90 2.54 -3.09
C ASP A 447 -10.34 2.65 -4.51
N ASP A 448 -9.87 1.54 -5.08
CA ASP A 448 -9.37 1.48 -6.45
C ASP A 448 -10.51 1.61 -7.48
N GLU A 449 -11.76 1.40 -7.06
CA GLU A 449 -12.95 1.53 -7.90
C GLU A 449 -13.35 3.00 -8.19
N ASP A 450 -12.93 3.96 -7.37
CA ASP A 450 -13.13 5.38 -7.65
C ASP A 450 -12.26 5.84 -8.84
N ALA A 451 -12.82 6.64 -9.74
CA ALA A 451 -12.10 7.16 -10.90
C ALA A 451 -11.87 8.66 -10.73
N VAL A 452 -10.60 9.06 -10.90
CA VAL A 452 -10.16 10.47 -10.90
C VAL A 452 -9.56 10.78 -12.27
N ASP A 453 -10.07 11.81 -12.94
CA ASP A 453 -9.55 12.33 -14.22
C ASP A 453 -9.38 13.85 -14.13
N GLY A 454 -8.17 14.29 -13.77
CA GLY A 454 -7.88 15.70 -13.52
C GLY A 454 -8.61 16.23 -12.28
N GLY A 455 -9.51 17.20 -12.48
CA GLY A 455 -10.35 17.76 -11.41
C GLY A 455 -11.68 17.02 -11.21
N HIS A 456 -11.95 15.97 -11.98
CA HIS A 456 -13.24 15.30 -12.01
C HIS A 456 -13.17 13.91 -11.37
N VAL A 457 -14.15 13.58 -10.52
CA VAL A 457 -14.18 12.34 -9.74
C VAL A 457 -15.54 11.65 -9.87
N THR A 458 -15.52 10.33 -10.00
CA THR A 458 -16.71 9.47 -9.86
C THR A 458 -16.42 8.32 -8.90
N GLY A 459 -17.38 7.98 -8.04
CA GLY A 459 -17.18 6.93 -7.04
C GLY A 459 -18.47 6.41 -6.42
N ALA A 460 -18.35 5.47 -5.48
CA ALA A 460 -19.50 4.95 -4.75
C ALA A 460 -19.17 4.43 -3.34
N VAL A 461 -19.97 4.84 -2.36
CA VAL A 461 -19.91 4.33 -0.98
C VAL A 461 -21.12 3.46 -0.65
N ALA A 462 -21.00 2.55 0.31
CA ALA A 462 -22.16 2.01 1.04
C ALA A 462 -21.97 2.29 2.54
N SER A 463 -21.84 1.27 3.39
CA SER A 463 -21.59 1.48 4.83
C SER A 463 -20.13 1.85 5.18
N TRP A 464 -19.41 2.52 4.26
CA TRP A 464 -18.03 3.00 4.42
C TRP A 464 -17.89 4.45 3.91
N ARG A 465 -16.65 4.95 3.83
CA ARG A 465 -16.34 6.34 3.50
C ARG A 465 -15.24 6.43 2.46
N ASP A 466 -15.35 7.43 1.59
CA ASP A 466 -14.30 7.82 0.64
C ASP A 466 -13.88 9.27 0.90
N GLY A 467 -12.62 9.58 0.66
CA GLY A 467 -12.03 10.89 0.95
C GLY A 467 -11.13 11.37 -0.18
N PHE A 468 -11.09 12.69 -0.37
CA PHE A 468 -10.35 13.35 -1.43
C PHE A 468 -9.69 14.64 -0.93
N ARG A 469 -8.56 15.01 -1.55
CA ARG A 469 -7.98 16.36 -1.49
C ARG A 469 -8.10 17.01 -2.86
N PHE A 470 -8.39 18.30 -2.91
CA PHE A 470 -8.53 19.02 -4.17
C PHE A 470 -8.08 20.48 -4.07
N GLY A 471 -7.59 21.01 -5.19
CA GLY A 471 -7.17 22.41 -5.32
C GLY A 471 -8.27 23.29 -5.88
N GLY A 472 -8.26 24.58 -5.51
CA GLY A 472 -9.25 25.55 -5.98
C GLY A 472 -10.67 25.27 -5.48
N ASP A 473 -11.67 25.89 -6.11
CA ASP A 473 -13.07 25.77 -5.69
C ASP A 473 -13.71 24.46 -6.18
N LEU A 474 -14.62 23.89 -5.37
CA LEU A 474 -15.53 22.83 -5.79
C LEU A 474 -16.60 23.45 -6.70
N GLU A 475 -16.67 22.99 -7.95
CA GLU A 475 -17.52 23.58 -8.99
C GLU A 475 -18.84 22.81 -9.16
N GLU A 476 -18.82 21.47 -9.09
CA GLU A 476 -19.98 20.59 -9.25
C GLU A 476 -19.95 19.47 -8.21
N LEU A 477 -21.11 19.05 -7.69
CA LEU A 477 -21.24 17.93 -6.77
C LEU A 477 -22.60 17.24 -6.94
N THR A 478 -22.59 15.94 -7.24
CA THR A 478 -23.77 15.08 -7.37
C THR A 478 -23.65 13.88 -6.43
N VAL A 479 -24.73 13.51 -5.76
CA VAL A 479 -24.79 12.35 -4.86
C VAL A 479 -26.11 11.62 -5.02
N ASP A 480 -26.06 10.43 -5.63
CA ASP A 480 -27.19 9.52 -5.79
C ASP A 480 -27.19 8.50 -4.64
N GLY A 481 -27.81 8.87 -3.53
CA GLY A 481 -27.99 8.01 -2.35
C GLY A 481 -27.96 8.75 -1.01
N GLY A 482 -27.90 7.99 0.09
CA GLY A 482 -28.04 8.54 1.44
C GLY A 482 -26.76 9.11 2.07
N ALA A 483 -25.63 9.11 1.36
CA ALA A 483 -24.35 9.55 1.92
C ALA A 483 -24.37 11.04 2.29
N THR A 484 -23.60 11.40 3.31
CA THR A 484 -23.41 12.80 3.72
C THR A 484 -22.07 13.30 3.21
N ILE A 485 -22.05 14.50 2.62
CA ILE A 485 -20.82 15.13 2.15
C ILE A 485 -20.32 16.17 3.14
N PHE A 486 -19.00 16.17 3.36
CA PHE A 486 -18.30 17.22 4.08
C PHE A 486 -17.22 17.82 3.20
N VAL A 487 -17.16 19.15 3.12
CA VAL A 487 -16.06 19.88 2.49
C VAL A 487 -15.34 20.64 3.60
N ASN A 488 -14.03 20.42 3.75
CA ASN A 488 -13.23 21.03 4.83
C ASN A 488 -13.80 20.79 6.25
N GLY A 489 -14.42 19.62 6.45
CA GLY A 489 -15.06 19.23 7.70
C GLY A 489 -16.43 19.88 7.96
N GLU A 490 -16.91 20.75 7.07
CA GLU A 490 -18.25 21.32 7.14
C GLU A 490 -19.21 20.50 6.27
N ARG A 491 -20.39 20.15 6.81
CA ARG A 491 -21.42 19.44 6.04
C ARG A 491 -21.98 20.39 4.97
N VAL A 492 -22.01 19.94 3.73
CA VAL A 492 -22.53 20.70 2.59
C VAL A 492 -23.76 20.02 1.99
N ASP A 493 -24.56 20.79 1.25
CA ASP A 493 -25.64 20.28 0.42
C ASP A 493 -25.14 20.17 -1.04
N PRO A 494 -25.19 18.98 -1.69
CA PRO A 494 -24.82 18.85 -3.10
C PRO A 494 -25.52 19.85 -4.03
N ALA A 495 -26.76 20.23 -3.72
CA ALA A 495 -27.52 21.20 -4.52
C ALA A 495 -26.92 22.62 -4.53
N ASP A 496 -25.99 22.94 -3.63
CA ASP A 496 -25.30 24.23 -3.59
C ASP A 496 -24.18 24.35 -4.65
N TYR A 497 -23.84 23.27 -5.37
CA TYR A 497 -22.73 23.20 -6.32
C TYR A 497 -23.20 22.87 -7.74
N GLY A 498 -22.60 23.52 -8.74
CA GLY A 498 -22.95 23.47 -10.15
C GLY A 498 -23.85 24.63 -10.58
N GLU A 499 -23.32 25.57 -11.38
CA GLU A 499 -24.16 26.53 -12.15
C GLU A 499 -24.44 26.03 -13.58
N GLU A 500 -23.62 25.12 -14.10
CA GLU A 500 -23.85 24.48 -15.37
C GLU A 500 -24.76 23.27 -15.15
N ARG A 501 -25.70 23.10 -16.08
CA ARG A 501 -26.57 21.94 -16.18
C ARG A 501 -26.00 21.06 -17.29
N PRO A 502 -24.94 20.28 -16.99
CA PRO A 502 -24.10 19.66 -18.02
C PRO A 502 -24.85 18.62 -18.83
N HIS A 503 -25.90 18.02 -18.26
CA HIS A 503 -26.66 16.97 -18.89
C HIS A 503 -27.76 17.52 -19.78
N VAL A 504 -27.92 16.92 -20.95
CA VAL A 504 -29.02 17.19 -21.88
C VAL A 504 -29.91 15.97 -22.01
N LEU A 505 -31.12 16.06 -21.48
CA LEU A 505 -32.18 15.07 -21.73
C LEU A 505 -32.95 15.46 -23.00
N THR A 506 -33.10 14.55 -23.94
CA THR A 506 -33.86 14.75 -25.18
C THR A 506 -34.98 13.73 -25.31
N LEU A 507 -36.22 14.21 -25.36
CA LEU A 507 -37.40 13.43 -25.72
C LEU A 507 -37.66 13.57 -27.21
N VAL A 508 -37.90 12.46 -27.92
CA VAL A 508 -38.25 12.45 -29.35
C VAL A 508 -39.58 11.75 -29.55
N GLY A 509 -40.59 12.52 -29.98
CA GLY A 509 -41.95 12.04 -30.19
C GLY A 509 -42.03 11.04 -31.36
N ASN A 510 -42.83 9.99 -31.19
CA ASN A 510 -42.97 8.88 -32.16
C ASN A 510 -44.24 8.98 -33.04
N GLY A 511 -44.99 10.08 -32.93
CA GLY A 511 -46.21 10.33 -33.70
C GLY A 511 -47.52 10.01 -32.96
N THR A 512 -47.45 9.57 -31.70
CA THR A 512 -48.57 9.48 -30.75
C THR A 512 -48.26 10.36 -29.56
N THR A 513 -49.26 11.07 -29.02
CA THR A 513 -49.11 11.88 -27.81
C THR A 513 -48.65 11.02 -26.65
N ALA A 514 -47.65 11.52 -25.93
CA ALA A 514 -47.15 10.95 -24.71
C ALA A 514 -47.02 12.06 -23.65
N ASN A 515 -47.72 11.89 -22.53
CA ASN A 515 -47.60 12.74 -21.35
C ASN A 515 -46.50 12.18 -20.43
N TYR A 516 -45.63 13.05 -19.94
CA TYR A 516 -44.46 12.63 -19.14
C TYR A 516 -44.27 13.51 -17.90
N GLU A 517 -43.61 12.91 -16.91
CA GLU A 517 -43.02 13.53 -15.74
C GLU A 517 -41.56 13.07 -15.67
N ILE A 518 -40.64 13.99 -15.39
CA ILE A 518 -39.21 13.74 -15.29
C ILE A 518 -38.72 14.39 -14.01
N THR A 519 -37.94 13.63 -13.22
CA THR A 519 -37.31 14.13 -12.00
C THR A 519 -35.81 13.90 -12.05
N VAL A 520 -35.06 14.86 -11.50
CA VAL A 520 -33.61 14.81 -11.30
C VAL A 520 -33.28 15.06 -9.83
N ASP A 521 -32.10 14.69 -9.35
CA ASP A 521 -31.67 15.03 -7.98
C ASP A 521 -30.99 16.42 -7.88
N GLY A 522 -30.58 16.99 -9.01
CA GLY A 522 -30.12 18.37 -9.14
C GLY A 522 -31.20 19.28 -9.72
N ALA A 523 -30.84 20.35 -10.42
CA ALA A 523 -31.83 21.29 -10.94
C ALA A 523 -32.13 21.04 -12.42
N ILE A 524 -33.40 21.08 -12.85
CA ILE A 524 -33.82 20.94 -14.26
C ILE A 524 -34.39 22.25 -14.85
N GLU A 525 -34.15 22.49 -16.15
CA GLU A 525 -34.74 23.60 -16.91
C GLU A 525 -35.07 23.23 -18.36
N THR A 526 -36.00 23.97 -18.94
CA THR A 526 -36.29 23.97 -20.37
C THR A 526 -35.22 24.73 -21.16
N VAL A 527 -35.01 24.36 -22.42
CA VAL A 527 -34.06 25.06 -23.31
C VAL A 527 -34.76 26.17 -24.09
N ASP A 528 -34.28 27.41 -23.93
CA ASP A 528 -34.78 28.57 -24.67
C ASP A 528 -34.79 28.35 -26.20
N GLY A 529 -35.97 28.50 -26.81
CA GLY A 529 -36.17 28.33 -28.26
C GLY A 529 -36.25 26.88 -28.74
N ASP A 530 -36.28 25.91 -27.82
CA ASP A 530 -36.67 24.53 -28.04
C ASP A 530 -38.19 24.33 -27.82
N GLU A 531 -38.73 23.19 -28.28
CA GLU A 531 -40.15 22.85 -28.07
C GLU A 531 -40.47 22.63 -26.57
N SER A 532 -39.47 22.28 -25.75
CA SER A 532 -39.65 22.15 -24.29
C SER A 532 -40.09 23.44 -23.61
N ALA A 533 -39.64 24.61 -24.09
CA ALA A 533 -40.01 25.90 -23.50
C ALA A 533 -41.49 26.27 -23.70
N ASP A 534 -42.17 25.66 -24.68
CA ASP A 534 -43.57 25.93 -25.00
C ASP A 534 -44.52 24.82 -24.50
N ALA A 535 -44.02 23.59 -24.30
CA ALA A 535 -44.83 22.39 -24.08
C ALA A 535 -44.55 21.63 -22.77
N ALA A 536 -43.60 22.12 -21.96
CA ALA A 536 -43.26 21.56 -20.66
C ALA A 536 -43.35 22.64 -19.55
N THR A 537 -43.63 22.21 -18.33
CA THR A 537 -43.75 23.04 -17.13
C THR A 537 -42.82 22.52 -16.05
N ILE A 538 -41.95 23.38 -15.54
CA ILE A 538 -41.11 23.10 -14.37
C ILE A 538 -42.01 23.20 -13.14
N VAL A 539 -42.30 22.06 -12.50
CA VAL A 539 -43.21 21.94 -11.34
C VAL A 539 -42.50 22.45 -10.09
N ASP A 540 -41.25 22.04 -9.91
CA ASP A 540 -40.32 22.54 -8.91
C ASP A 540 -38.89 22.53 -9.47
N GLU A 541 -37.88 22.81 -8.64
CA GLU A 541 -36.49 22.88 -9.12
C GLU A 541 -35.96 21.57 -9.70
N HIS A 542 -36.56 20.43 -9.37
CA HIS A 542 -36.13 19.06 -9.69
C HIS A 542 -37.02 18.36 -10.73
N THR A 543 -38.27 18.79 -10.87
CA THR A 543 -39.28 18.06 -11.65
C THR A 543 -39.86 18.88 -12.79
N VAL A 544 -40.03 18.23 -13.95
CA VAL A 544 -40.68 18.79 -15.15
C VAL A 544 -41.76 17.85 -15.67
N GLU A 545 -42.91 18.42 -16.01
CA GLU A 545 -44.02 17.72 -16.64
C GLU A 545 -44.31 18.29 -18.03
N GLY A 546 -44.81 17.47 -18.94
CA GLY A 546 -45.20 17.95 -20.26
C GLY A 546 -45.79 16.89 -21.18
N SER A 547 -45.97 17.27 -22.45
CA SER A 547 -46.50 16.36 -23.47
C SER A 547 -45.71 16.45 -24.78
N ILE A 548 -45.59 15.34 -25.50
CA ILE A 548 -44.90 15.26 -26.79
C ILE A 548 -45.63 14.32 -27.77
N GLU A 549 -45.95 14.76 -28.98
CA GLU A 549 -46.50 13.91 -30.06
C GLU A 549 -45.46 13.65 -31.16
N ARG A 550 -44.81 14.72 -31.64
CA ARG A 550 -43.77 14.71 -32.68
C ARG A 550 -42.69 15.71 -32.29
N GLY A 551 -41.58 15.71 -33.02
CA GLY A 551 -40.51 16.67 -32.77
C GLY A 551 -39.55 16.18 -31.70
N ALA A 552 -38.84 17.12 -31.08
CA ALA A 552 -37.90 16.83 -30.01
C ALA A 552 -37.93 17.93 -28.97
N GLN A 553 -37.95 17.54 -27.70
CA GLN A 553 -37.90 18.44 -26.55
C GLN A 553 -36.60 18.19 -25.79
N ARG A 554 -35.92 19.27 -25.39
CA ARG A 554 -34.62 19.21 -24.70
C ARG A 554 -34.69 19.91 -23.35
N PHE A 555 -34.12 19.26 -22.34
CA PHE A 555 -33.95 19.78 -20.99
C PHE A 555 -32.49 19.80 -20.64
N ARG A 556 -32.08 20.81 -19.88
CA ARG A 556 -30.77 20.82 -19.24
C ARG A 556 -30.95 20.56 -17.77
N PHE A 557 -30.12 19.69 -17.20
CA PHE A 557 -30.13 19.47 -15.77
C PHE A 557 -28.74 19.26 -15.19
N SER A 558 -28.60 19.57 -13.90
CA SER A 558 -27.50 19.12 -13.05
C SER A 558 -27.97 17.91 -12.24
N GLY A 559 -27.01 17.13 -11.72
CA GLY A 559 -27.33 15.92 -10.99
C GLY A 559 -27.68 14.73 -11.90
N ALA A 560 -28.21 13.64 -11.32
CA ALA A 560 -28.64 12.44 -12.01
C ALA A 560 -30.14 12.48 -12.38
N LEU A 561 -30.48 11.78 -13.45
CA LEU A 561 -31.86 11.50 -13.84
C LEU A 561 -32.42 10.41 -12.91
N THR A 562 -33.42 10.74 -12.10
CA THR A 562 -33.96 9.82 -11.07
C THR A 562 -35.26 9.16 -11.51
N ASP A 563 -36.09 9.86 -12.27
CA ASP A 563 -37.37 9.34 -12.78
C ASP A 563 -37.65 9.80 -14.21
N VAL A 564 -38.18 8.89 -15.04
CA VAL A 564 -38.73 9.21 -16.36
C VAL A 564 -40.04 8.44 -16.54
N THR A 565 -41.13 9.03 -16.08
CA THR A 565 -42.45 8.41 -16.15
C THR A 565 -43.22 8.91 -17.37
N PHE A 566 -43.75 7.97 -18.18
CA PHE A 566 -44.78 8.27 -19.17
C PHE A 566 -46.16 7.89 -18.60
N LEU A 567 -47.00 8.90 -18.33
CA LEU A 567 -48.36 8.71 -17.82
C LEU A 567 -49.27 8.07 -18.89
N ASP A 568 -49.02 8.41 -20.14
CA ASP A 568 -49.57 7.73 -21.31
C ASP A 568 -48.61 7.84 -22.51
N GLY A 569 -48.83 7.00 -23.51
CA GLY A 569 -47.99 6.98 -24.71
C GLY A 569 -46.54 6.54 -24.42
N SER A 570 -45.62 6.94 -25.30
CA SER A 570 -44.18 6.75 -25.11
C SER A 570 -43.40 7.67 -26.04
N ALA A 571 -42.19 8.03 -25.66
CA ALA A 571 -41.23 8.71 -26.54
C ALA A 571 -39.88 7.97 -26.54
N HIS A 572 -39.00 8.33 -27.48
CA HIS A 572 -37.60 7.93 -27.37
C HIS A 572 -36.86 8.92 -26.49
N VAL A 573 -36.14 8.42 -25.49
CA VAL A 573 -35.43 9.24 -24.51
C VAL A 573 -33.92 9.08 -24.73
N TYR A 574 -33.22 10.20 -24.76
CA TYR A 574 -31.78 10.26 -24.88
C TYR A 574 -31.21 11.09 -23.75
N LEU A 575 -30.21 10.57 -23.05
CA LEU A 575 -29.40 11.28 -22.08
C LEU A 575 -28.01 11.45 -22.66
N ASP A 576 -27.56 12.70 -22.85
CA ASP A 576 -26.24 13.05 -23.41
C ASP A 576 -25.93 12.29 -24.71
N ASP A 577 -26.87 12.39 -25.66
CA ASP A 577 -26.84 11.71 -26.97
C ASP A 577 -26.94 10.18 -26.93
N ARG A 578 -27.00 9.55 -25.75
CA ARG A 578 -27.19 8.10 -25.58
C ARG A 578 -28.67 7.79 -25.37
N ARG A 579 -29.22 6.91 -26.19
CA ARG A 579 -30.58 6.39 -25.99
C ARG A 579 -30.66 5.56 -24.72
N ILE A 580 -31.60 5.89 -23.84
CA ILE A 580 -31.88 5.17 -22.59
C ILE A 580 -33.25 4.47 -22.66
N ASP A 581 -33.47 3.53 -21.75
CA ASP A 581 -34.78 2.90 -21.53
C ASP A 581 -35.44 3.56 -20.30
N PRO A 582 -36.56 4.29 -20.45
CA PRO A 582 -37.23 4.96 -19.32
C PRO A 582 -37.61 4.01 -18.19
N ASP A 583 -37.91 2.74 -18.50
CA ASP A 583 -38.27 1.72 -17.50
C ASP A 583 -37.09 1.35 -16.56
N GLU A 584 -35.87 1.82 -16.84
CA GLU A 584 -34.69 1.68 -15.96
C GLU A 584 -34.59 2.83 -14.92
N TYR A 585 -35.45 3.84 -15.00
CA TYR A 585 -35.48 5.04 -14.15
C TYR A 585 -36.84 5.12 -13.46
N GLY A 586 -36.85 5.48 -12.17
CA GLY A 586 -38.06 5.44 -11.34
C GLY A 586 -38.14 4.20 -10.45
N ASP A 587 -37.76 4.36 -9.18
CA ASP A 587 -38.02 3.41 -8.09
C ASP A 587 -39.21 3.87 -7.23
N GLN A 588 -40.12 4.67 -7.77
CA GLN A 588 -41.38 5.03 -7.12
C GLN A 588 -42.55 4.23 -7.69
N GLU A 589 -43.24 3.51 -6.80
CA GLU A 589 -44.54 2.92 -7.12
C GLU A 589 -45.48 4.04 -7.53
N LEU A 590 -45.67 4.19 -8.85
CA LEU A 590 -46.70 5.02 -9.48
C LEU A 590 -47.97 5.08 -8.62
N LEU A 591 -48.31 6.28 -8.11
CA LEU A 591 -49.47 6.48 -7.24
C LEU A 591 -50.73 5.91 -7.92
N PRO A 592 -51.35 4.85 -7.36
CA PRO A 592 -52.22 3.97 -8.12
C PRO A 592 -53.64 4.54 -8.29
N ASN A 593 -54.03 5.56 -7.52
CA ASN A 593 -55.41 6.03 -7.45
C ASN A 593 -55.56 7.43 -8.04
N ALA A 594 -56.64 7.68 -8.78
CA ALA A 594 -56.97 9.01 -9.30
C ALA A 594 -58.22 9.57 -8.60
N ILE A 595 -58.23 10.89 -8.38
CA ILE A 595 -59.44 11.65 -8.12
C ILE A 595 -59.57 12.74 -9.19
N VAL A 596 -60.76 12.87 -9.77
CA VAL A 596 -61.10 13.87 -10.78
C VAL A 596 -62.29 14.67 -10.30
N ILE A 597 -62.18 16.00 -10.32
CA ILE A 597 -63.24 16.95 -9.95
C ILE A 597 -63.62 17.70 -11.23
N ASP A 598 -64.85 17.51 -11.71
CA ASP A 598 -65.31 17.99 -13.01
C ASP A 598 -66.42 19.04 -12.86
N GLY A 599 -66.07 20.29 -13.18
CA GLY A 599 -66.97 21.45 -13.18
C GLY A 599 -67.68 21.70 -14.50
N THR A 600 -67.23 21.13 -15.62
CA THR A 600 -67.60 21.54 -17.01
C THR A 600 -69.10 21.51 -17.34
N ASP A 601 -69.87 20.66 -16.66
CA ASP A 601 -71.33 20.53 -16.85
C ASP A 601 -72.14 21.27 -15.77
N THR A 602 -71.54 22.24 -15.07
CA THR A 602 -72.14 22.90 -13.90
C THR A 602 -72.22 24.43 -14.04
N ASP A 603 -73.24 25.03 -13.41
CA ASP A 603 -73.41 26.48 -13.41
C ASP A 603 -72.73 27.06 -12.14
N GLY A 604 -71.47 27.51 -12.28
CA GLY A 604 -70.73 28.29 -11.30
C GLY A 604 -69.66 27.52 -10.50
N GLU A 605 -68.67 28.29 -10.03
CA GLU A 605 -67.50 27.82 -9.29
C GLU A 605 -67.83 26.85 -8.13
N THR A 606 -67.11 25.73 -8.11
CA THR A 606 -67.15 24.69 -7.09
C THR A 606 -65.79 24.56 -6.43
N SER A 607 -65.68 24.94 -5.16
CA SER A 607 -64.46 24.73 -4.37
C SER A 607 -64.44 23.34 -3.72
N TYR A 608 -63.28 22.72 -3.64
CA TYR A 608 -63.07 21.44 -2.96
C TYR A 608 -61.87 21.49 -2.00
N GLU A 609 -61.88 20.57 -1.04
CA GLU A 609 -60.77 20.31 -0.12
C GLU A 609 -60.77 18.81 0.20
N PHE A 610 -59.65 18.12 0.07
CA PHE A 610 -59.53 16.71 0.45
C PHE A 610 -58.19 16.39 1.07
N ALA A 611 -58.12 15.29 1.83
CA ALA A 611 -56.87 14.81 2.40
C ALA A 611 -56.72 13.31 2.21
N VAL A 612 -55.49 12.83 2.02
CA VAL A 612 -55.15 11.40 1.90
C VAL A 612 -54.27 10.95 3.06
N ASP A 613 -54.25 9.65 3.39
CA ASP A 613 -53.28 9.09 4.34
C ASP A 613 -51.94 8.67 3.69
N GLY A 614 -51.88 8.77 2.36
CA GLY A 614 -50.70 8.57 1.52
C GLY A 614 -50.12 9.87 0.94
N GLU A 615 -49.58 9.79 -0.27
CA GLU A 615 -49.06 10.88 -1.09
C GLU A 615 -50.08 11.32 -2.13
N VAL A 616 -50.04 12.59 -2.55
CA VAL A 616 -50.94 13.16 -3.55
C VAL A 616 -50.21 14.19 -4.40
N ILE A 617 -50.42 14.15 -5.72
CA ILE A 617 -49.86 15.07 -6.71
C ILE A 617 -50.95 15.51 -7.69
N THR A 618 -50.78 16.69 -8.31
CA THR A 618 -51.61 17.16 -9.42
C THR A 618 -51.49 16.24 -10.64
N SER A 619 -52.47 16.24 -11.53
CA SER A 619 -52.44 15.43 -12.73
C SER A 619 -53.27 16.01 -13.86
N SER A 620 -52.82 15.79 -15.09
CA SER A 620 -53.59 15.98 -16.32
C SER A 620 -54.52 14.81 -16.67
N TYR A 621 -54.73 13.85 -15.74
CA TYR A 621 -55.55 12.66 -15.98
C TYR A 621 -56.96 13.03 -16.46
N ARG A 622 -57.38 12.43 -17.59
CA ARG A 622 -58.61 12.75 -18.34
C ARG A 622 -58.69 14.19 -18.86
N ASP A 623 -57.56 14.71 -19.35
CA ASP A 623 -57.45 16.06 -19.93
C ASP A 623 -57.79 17.17 -18.92
N ALA A 624 -57.53 16.91 -17.62
CA ALA A 624 -57.68 17.90 -16.56
C ALA A 624 -56.66 19.04 -16.71
N SER A 625 -57.08 20.26 -16.38
CA SER A 625 -56.18 21.39 -16.24
C SER A 625 -55.39 21.24 -14.94
N VAL A 626 -54.11 21.62 -15.00
CA VAL A 626 -53.28 21.81 -13.81
C VAL A 626 -53.22 23.32 -13.60
N ASP A 627 -54.19 23.84 -12.85
CA ASP A 627 -54.30 25.27 -12.60
C ASP A 627 -53.50 25.65 -11.36
N GLY A 628 -52.65 26.67 -11.46
CA GLY A 628 -51.76 27.10 -10.37
C GLY A 628 -52.44 27.76 -9.17
N ASP A 629 -53.78 27.76 -9.13
CA ASP A 629 -54.58 28.25 -8.01
C ASP A 629 -54.92 27.12 -7.01
N ASP A 630 -54.66 25.85 -7.37
CA ASP A 630 -54.78 24.70 -6.48
C ASP A 630 -53.56 24.58 -5.56
N GLU A 631 -53.80 24.26 -4.28
CA GLU A 631 -52.77 24.16 -3.25
C GLU A 631 -52.70 22.75 -2.67
N ILE A 632 -51.50 22.15 -2.70
CA ILE A 632 -51.18 20.91 -1.98
C ILE A 632 -50.32 21.27 -0.76
N ASP A 633 -50.88 21.12 0.45
CA ASP A 633 -50.16 21.23 1.73
C ASP A 633 -49.97 19.82 2.32
N GLY A 634 -48.84 19.22 1.98
CA GLY A 634 -48.46 17.87 2.39
C GLY A 634 -49.39 16.80 1.82
N ARG A 635 -50.43 16.43 2.57
CA ARG A 635 -51.40 15.39 2.16
C ARG A 635 -52.81 15.94 1.97
N SER A 636 -52.95 17.26 2.04
CA SER A 636 -54.22 17.95 1.89
C SER A 636 -54.17 18.79 0.62
N VAL A 637 -55.26 18.75 -0.13
CA VAL A 637 -55.44 19.49 -1.38
C VAL A 637 -56.62 20.42 -1.20
N SER A 638 -56.50 21.66 -1.66
CA SER A 638 -57.62 22.58 -1.80
C SER A 638 -57.59 23.29 -3.14
N GLY A 639 -58.74 23.42 -3.78
CA GLY A 639 -58.85 23.95 -5.13
C GLY A 639 -60.27 24.34 -5.51
N SER A 640 -60.47 24.73 -6.78
CA SER A 640 -61.81 25.03 -7.31
C SER A 640 -61.92 24.88 -8.81
N VAL A 641 -63.04 24.31 -9.27
CA VAL A 641 -63.39 24.19 -10.70
C VAL A 641 -64.63 25.00 -11.05
N ASP A 642 -64.67 25.62 -12.24
CA ASP A 642 -65.92 26.17 -12.84
C ASP A 642 -66.26 25.50 -14.17
N ASP A 643 -65.60 25.84 -15.28
CA ASP A 643 -65.79 25.24 -16.62
C ASP A 643 -64.57 24.36 -17.00
N GLU A 644 -63.99 23.68 -16.01
CA GLU A 644 -62.76 22.90 -16.12
C GLU A 644 -62.78 21.62 -15.27
N LEU A 645 -61.72 20.82 -15.39
CA LEU A 645 -61.50 19.59 -14.64
C LEU A 645 -60.18 19.69 -13.90
N ASP A 646 -60.18 19.33 -12.62
CA ASP A 646 -58.94 19.11 -11.88
C ASP A 646 -58.78 17.62 -11.63
N ALA A 647 -57.54 17.13 -11.68
CA ALA A 647 -57.25 15.74 -11.35
C ALA A 647 -55.98 15.61 -10.51
N TYR A 648 -55.95 14.54 -9.71
CA TYR A 648 -54.85 14.23 -8.80
C TYR A 648 -54.58 12.74 -8.76
N TRP A 649 -53.31 12.36 -8.71
CA TRP A 649 -52.89 11.00 -8.38
C TRP A 649 -52.58 10.90 -6.89
N PHE A 650 -52.97 9.80 -6.26
CA PHE A 650 -52.72 9.55 -4.85
C PHE A 650 -52.52 8.06 -4.53
N ASP A 651 -51.88 7.78 -3.40
CA ASP A 651 -51.91 6.45 -2.76
C ASP A 651 -52.60 6.53 -1.38
N GLY A 652 -52.86 5.37 -0.79
CA GLY A 652 -53.67 5.29 0.43
C GLY A 652 -55.16 5.61 0.23
N ASP A 653 -55.82 6.07 1.29
CA ASP A 653 -57.25 6.38 1.35
C ASP A 653 -57.51 7.88 1.53
N ILE A 654 -58.62 8.38 0.94
CA ILE A 654 -59.12 9.73 1.23
C ILE A 654 -59.70 9.76 2.65
N THR A 655 -59.11 10.59 3.52
CA THR A 655 -59.43 10.68 4.96
C THR A 655 -60.37 11.83 5.31
N ASP A 656 -60.37 12.91 4.54
CA ASP A 656 -61.37 14.00 4.60
C ASP A 656 -61.70 14.47 3.18
N PHE A 657 -62.95 14.88 2.95
CA PHE A 657 -63.39 15.40 1.65
C PHE A 657 -64.54 16.41 1.83
N ARG A 658 -64.39 17.58 1.23
CA ARG A 658 -65.38 18.66 1.19
C ARG A 658 -65.52 19.16 -0.23
N LEU A 659 -66.78 19.36 -0.63
CA LEU A 659 -67.14 19.95 -1.91
C LEU A 659 -68.22 20.99 -1.66
N HIS A 660 -68.02 22.20 -2.16
CA HIS A 660 -68.98 23.28 -2.07
C HIS A 660 -69.26 23.82 -3.47
N GLY A 661 -70.25 23.22 -4.11
CA GLY A 661 -70.68 23.54 -5.47
C GLY A 661 -71.42 22.36 -6.09
N ALA A 662 -71.41 22.27 -7.42
CA ALA A 662 -72.15 21.27 -8.17
C ALA A 662 -71.27 20.32 -9.01
N ALA A 663 -69.94 20.48 -8.98
CA ALA A 663 -68.98 19.63 -9.69
C ALA A 663 -69.21 18.13 -9.38
N SER A 664 -68.91 17.29 -10.37
CA SER A 664 -68.88 15.84 -10.17
C SER A 664 -67.51 15.40 -9.68
N VAL A 665 -67.46 14.32 -8.89
CA VAL A 665 -66.21 13.80 -8.34
C VAL A 665 -66.13 12.32 -8.68
N ASP A 666 -65.09 11.92 -9.39
CA ASP A 666 -64.79 10.53 -9.73
C ASP A 666 -63.53 10.10 -8.97
N VAL A 667 -63.59 8.96 -8.27
CA VAL A 667 -62.45 8.41 -7.53
C VAL A 667 -62.22 6.99 -8.00
N GLU A 668 -61.04 6.75 -8.55
CA GLU A 668 -60.64 5.48 -9.12
C GLU A 668 -59.44 4.92 -8.37
N TYR A 669 -59.63 3.79 -7.70
CA TYR A 669 -58.53 3.06 -7.08
C TYR A 669 -57.87 2.11 -8.08
N ASN A 670 -56.53 2.09 -8.13
CA ASN A 670 -55.75 1.33 -9.11
C ASN A 670 -56.06 1.72 -10.57
N ALA A 671 -56.31 2.99 -10.85
CA ALA A 671 -56.65 3.48 -12.18
C ALA A 671 -55.53 3.25 -13.22
N ARG A 672 -54.29 2.99 -12.75
CA ARG A 672 -53.13 2.63 -13.59
C ARG A 672 -53.04 1.14 -13.97
N SER A 673 -53.92 0.26 -13.44
CA SER A 673 -53.80 -1.22 -13.56
C SER A 673 -54.59 -1.87 -14.72
N ASN A 674 -54.82 -1.20 -15.85
CA ASN A 674 -55.56 -1.76 -17.00
C ASN A 674 -54.70 -2.06 -18.23
#